data_AF-A0A7V3EQH6-F1
#
_entry.id   AF-A0A7V3EQH6-F1
#
_cell.length_a   1.000
_cell.length_b   1.000
_cell.length_c   1.000
_cell.angle_alpha   90.00
_cell.angle_beta   90.00
_cell.angle_gamma   90.00
#
_symmetry.space_group_name_H-M   'P 1'
#
loop_
_entity.id
_entity.type
_entity.pdbx_description
1 polymer ?
#
loop_
_entity_poly.entity_id
_entity_poly.type
_entity_poly.pdbx_seq_one_letter_code
_entity_poly.pdbx_strand_id
1 'polypeptide(L)'
;MIKKIKSYLFYINLYPQSVLKAIFFLITKPKKFLKKIQRVEKIVSPVLPENQFFFNFFQFLSPQKIIKAIKTLFTQGLKIKGRDWENNNETSYLSDNFIQSYEKSDLYVPFKKNEKIRNKDDIKLIAFYFPQFHPFPENEKFWGKGFTEWTSVTRAKPLFENHYQPRLPDALGFYDLRIKENIKEQIKIAKNYGIYGFCFHTYWFDGKPVMYLPLRSFLNDKNLDFPFCLHWANEPWTLRWDGLNQSGVLLPQRHTSEDDIKFIKYITPALKDKRYIKINNRPLLIIYRPSLFPNIKETIKRWNHYCENNGIEKLFLAVMQTGFEGRVNPKKFGFDAAIDYPPHNLAVTDIKKKLNLFYKQFDGHIFDYHEAIQKSLEFKKPRYTLFRGIMPDWDCTPRRKNSDIFINSSPELYGKWLRGLIEYTKKNLEPEKRFIFVNAWNEWAEGAYLEPDKKWGFAYLEQIYDSLKSYYFKKNLALFIHLFDINLKEEIASYLKNIPYKFDLFITTSKEKKLILDSFFKKININNVRKISIIPVPNRGRDIAPFIIEGKKTLEKYDFICRIHSKSSKKYVNGNSWRKYLYSNLLGNKKQVEKIIEYFINNPRLGLIYPDNFLPIINFLEWGSNFNHAKNIADKLKLKISKDEIPIFPSGSMFWFRPKALKKLFELRLNYNDFEKSSTNQVDGTIAHAIERLFIKVCESNNFSSKKILFNPSVNNKMDFNINKDIVDYNELIQRHNKKVILIIHLYYLDLVDEFFQYLKNIPIKFDLLITSPIELNKKAFDKFHSLTNVSKIFIKKTPNRGKDIGAFIIEFSQFWKNYEIACKIHTKKSLYNPDGSPKVNTDWFNEAFKTGIRQNHNLNIYGGGERNNYNIALDYYSQEGTMVGAGPNLDRYTARINDNMDVKFIKIKTSIVYSHSDQDNMSYSNANEWVQGRYGDQNPIMASVLILPPTIKAYDESTWVLDDKLPAATEYKYDSYGFGTYYDDVHGDIRVTNVLLENSLVKRNALVDRILVTGSFNVDLIEMVGSKSSNSKLDYNLNMSVNRTNVKDLT
;
A
#
# COMPACT_ATOMS: atom_id res chain seq x y z
N MET A 1 35.19 49.95 -33.77
CA MET A 1 34.53 49.91 -32.44
C MET A 1 34.74 51.21 -31.65
N ILE A 2 35.97 51.71 -31.49
CA ILE A 2 36.26 52.98 -30.79
C ILE A 2 35.60 54.21 -31.44
N LYS A 3 35.53 54.29 -32.78
CA LYS A 3 34.78 55.34 -33.51
C LYS A 3 33.26 55.30 -33.24
N LYS A 4 32.67 54.11 -33.06
CA LYS A 4 31.24 53.92 -32.73
C LYS A 4 30.91 54.21 -31.25
N ILE A 5 31.89 54.02 -30.35
CA ILE A 5 31.75 54.38 -28.93
C ILE A 5 31.88 55.89 -28.74
N LYS A 6 32.76 56.56 -29.50
CA LYS A 6 32.87 58.03 -29.51
C LYS A 6 31.59 58.73 -30.00
N SER A 7 30.90 58.18 -30.99
CA SER A 7 29.64 58.76 -31.50
C SER A 7 28.46 58.60 -30.52
N TYR A 8 28.45 57.53 -29.70
CA TYR A 8 27.40 57.32 -28.69
C TYR A 8 27.63 58.16 -27.41
N LEU A 9 28.87 58.51 -27.11
CA LEU A 9 29.24 59.28 -25.91
C LEU A 9 29.19 60.80 -26.12
N PHE A 10 29.02 61.29 -27.34
CA PHE A 10 28.89 62.73 -27.62
C PHE A 10 27.50 63.31 -27.25
N TYR A 11 26.49 62.45 -27.06
CA TYR A 11 25.12 62.85 -26.72
C TYR A 11 24.83 62.97 -25.22
N ILE A 12 25.79 62.62 -24.34
CA ILE A 12 25.59 62.62 -22.89
C ILE A 12 26.55 63.61 -22.27
N ASN A 13 26.15 64.88 -22.26
CA ASN A 13 26.90 66.01 -21.70
C ASN A 13 26.82 66.09 -20.15
N LEU A 14 26.63 64.95 -19.47
CA LEU A 14 26.21 64.93 -18.05
C LEU A 14 27.25 64.44 -17.05
N TYR A 15 28.49 64.13 -17.45
CA TYR A 15 29.51 63.70 -16.48
C TYR A 15 30.93 64.18 -16.79
N PRO A 16 31.74 64.51 -15.77
CA PRO A 16 33.10 65.01 -15.97
C PRO A 16 33.97 63.94 -16.66
N GLN A 17 34.90 64.37 -17.53
CA GLN A 17 35.82 63.48 -18.26
C GLN A 17 36.60 62.48 -17.38
N SER A 18 36.71 62.75 -16.07
CA SER A 18 37.36 61.88 -15.08
C SER A 18 36.62 60.54 -14.89
N VAL A 19 35.28 60.52 -14.95
CA VAL A 19 34.47 59.29 -14.75
C VAL A 19 34.55 58.38 -15.97
N LEU A 20 34.51 58.96 -17.17
CA LEU A 20 34.67 58.21 -18.43
C LEU A 20 36.08 57.64 -18.58
N LYS A 21 37.12 58.36 -18.12
CA LYS A 21 38.49 57.83 -18.02
C LYS A 21 38.58 56.65 -17.04
N ALA A 22 37.87 56.69 -15.91
CA ALA A 22 37.87 55.59 -14.94
C ALA A 22 37.23 54.31 -15.52
N ILE A 23 36.10 54.43 -16.22
CA ILE A 23 35.42 53.30 -16.87
C ILE A 23 36.29 52.71 -17.99
N PHE A 24 36.93 53.55 -18.81
CA PHE A 24 37.86 53.11 -19.86
C PHE A 24 39.10 52.41 -19.28
N PHE A 25 39.61 52.88 -18.13
CA PHE A 25 40.77 52.28 -17.44
C PHE A 25 40.41 50.95 -16.74
N LEU A 26 39.17 50.80 -16.26
CA LEU A 26 38.65 49.58 -15.62
C LEU A 26 38.53 48.42 -16.62
N ILE A 27 38.17 48.73 -17.87
CA ILE A 27 38.04 47.75 -18.96
C ILE A 27 39.42 47.37 -19.52
N THR A 28 40.39 48.29 -19.53
CA THR A 28 41.69 48.06 -20.19
C THR A 28 42.81 47.59 -19.26
N LYS A 29 42.83 47.99 -17.96
CA LYS A 29 43.89 47.62 -17.00
C LYS A 29 43.35 47.40 -15.56
N PRO A 30 42.57 46.32 -15.31
CA PRO A 30 41.89 46.07 -14.03
C PRO A 30 42.84 45.94 -12.83
N LYS A 31 44.04 45.37 -13.01
CA LYS A 31 45.03 45.18 -11.92
C LYS A 31 45.60 46.50 -11.36
N LYS A 32 45.73 47.56 -12.17
CA LYS A 32 46.22 48.87 -11.70
C LYS A 32 45.13 49.70 -11.01
N PHE A 33 43.87 49.49 -11.39
CA PHE A 33 42.72 50.17 -10.78
C PHE A 33 42.49 49.71 -9.33
N LEU A 34 42.58 48.40 -9.07
CA LEU A 34 42.46 47.82 -7.72
C LEU A 34 43.50 48.35 -6.73
N LYS A 35 44.75 48.56 -7.16
CA LYS A 35 45.80 49.19 -6.32
C LYS A 35 45.55 50.67 -6.03
N LYS A 36 44.75 51.36 -6.85
CA LYS A 36 44.43 52.78 -6.65
C LYS A 36 43.23 52.99 -5.72
N ILE A 37 42.26 52.07 -5.72
CA ILE A 37 41.12 52.09 -4.77
C ILE A 37 41.56 51.94 -3.31
N GLN A 38 42.55 51.08 -3.03
CA GLN A 38 43.14 50.97 -1.67
C GLN A 38 43.77 52.27 -1.17
N ARG A 39 44.11 53.21 -2.07
CA ARG A 39 44.63 54.53 -1.72
C ARG A 39 43.52 55.58 -1.54
N VAL A 40 42.34 55.35 -2.13
CA VAL A 40 41.16 56.25 -2.04
C VAL A 40 40.28 55.91 -0.84
N GLU A 41 40.23 54.64 -0.40
CA GLU A 41 39.53 54.23 0.84
C GLU A 41 40.03 54.97 2.08
N LYS A 42 41.30 55.38 2.13
CA LYS A 42 41.84 56.21 3.22
C LYS A 42 41.36 57.67 3.21
N ILE A 43 40.78 58.16 2.11
CA ILE A 43 40.44 59.58 1.92
C ILE A 43 38.92 59.82 2.01
N VAL A 44 38.08 58.83 1.69
CA VAL A 44 36.61 59.04 1.53
C VAL A 44 35.77 58.49 2.71
N SER A 45 36.42 57.93 3.74
CA SER A 45 35.77 57.28 4.88
C SER A 45 34.76 58.10 5.72
N PRO A 46 34.64 59.45 5.66
CA PRO A 46 33.61 60.13 6.48
C PRO A 46 32.26 60.41 5.79
N VAL A 47 32.09 60.27 4.47
CA VAL A 47 30.97 60.98 3.78
C VAL A 47 29.83 60.09 3.24
N LEU A 48 29.95 58.77 3.15
CA LEU A 48 28.85 57.90 2.69
C LEU A 48 28.80 56.55 3.44
N PRO A 49 27.63 56.06 3.87
CA PRO A 49 27.51 54.72 4.46
C PRO A 49 27.91 53.65 3.43
N GLU A 50 28.83 52.76 3.84
CA GLU A 50 29.50 51.74 3.00
C GLU A 50 28.55 50.87 2.14
N ASN A 51 27.28 50.76 2.52
CA ASN A 51 26.29 49.91 1.84
C ASN A 51 25.59 50.56 0.64
N GLN A 52 25.64 51.88 0.48
CA GLN A 52 24.83 52.57 -0.54
C GLN A 52 25.56 52.72 -1.89
N PHE A 53 26.90 52.79 -1.87
CA PHE A 53 27.71 52.86 -3.08
C PHE A 53 27.70 51.55 -3.87
N PHE A 54 27.82 50.41 -3.18
CA PHE A 54 27.76 49.07 -3.79
C PHE A 54 26.37 48.78 -4.38
N PHE A 55 25.29 49.16 -3.71
CA PHE A 55 23.93 48.90 -4.17
C PHE A 55 23.57 49.67 -5.46
N ASN A 56 23.99 50.93 -5.57
CA ASN A 56 23.75 51.72 -6.77
C ASN A 56 24.65 51.31 -7.96
N PHE A 57 25.84 50.74 -7.69
CA PHE A 57 26.77 50.27 -8.73
C PHE A 57 26.27 49.00 -9.45
N PHE A 58 25.54 48.11 -8.76
CA PHE A 58 25.07 46.84 -9.32
C PHE A 58 23.73 46.91 -10.07
N GLN A 59 23.00 48.04 -10.02
CA GLN A 59 21.77 48.23 -10.81
C GLN A 59 22.01 48.33 -12.34
N PHE A 60 23.26 48.54 -12.79
CA PHE A 60 23.58 48.78 -14.20
C PHE A 60 24.14 47.57 -14.97
N LEU A 61 24.21 46.39 -14.34
CA LEU A 61 24.75 45.17 -14.97
C LEU A 61 23.66 44.10 -15.12
N SER A 62 23.56 43.48 -16.31
CA SER A 62 22.69 42.32 -16.53
C SER A 62 23.00 41.20 -15.53
N PRO A 63 22.01 40.49 -14.96
CA PRO A 63 22.22 39.44 -13.95
C PRO A 63 23.31 38.42 -14.31
N GLN A 64 23.41 38.03 -15.58
CA GLN A 64 24.42 37.10 -16.08
C GLN A 64 25.87 37.63 -15.95
N LYS A 65 26.08 38.95 -16.07
CA LYS A 65 27.40 39.59 -15.89
C LYS A 65 27.75 39.73 -14.40
N ILE A 66 26.75 39.95 -13.54
CA ILE A 66 26.91 39.96 -12.08
C ILE A 66 27.30 38.57 -11.58
N ILE A 67 26.61 37.52 -12.05
CA ILE A 67 26.91 36.12 -11.72
C ILE A 67 28.33 35.75 -12.16
N LYS A 68 28.76 36.18 -13.36
CA LYS A 68 30.13 35.95 -13.84
C LYS A 68 31.17 36.71 -13.00
N ALA A 69 30.89 37.95 -12.60
CA ALA A 69 31.78 38.74 -11.75
C ALA A 69 31.89 38.18 -10.32
N ILE A 70 30.77 37.74 -9.72
CA ILE A 70 30.72 37.11 -8.39
C ILE A 70 31.45 35.76 -8.42
N LYS A 71 31.19 34.91 -9.43
CA LYS A 71 31.93 33.65 -9.62
C LYS A 71 33.44 33.91 -9.70
N THR A 72 33.85 34.94 -10.45
CA THR A 72 35.27 35.29 -10.60
C THR A 72 35.89 35.80 -9.29
N LEU A 73 35.17 36.62 -8.51
CA LEU A 73 35.61 37.15 -7.22
C LEU A 73 35.76 36.06 -6.14
N PHE A 74 34.84 35.08 -6.11
CA PHE A 74 34.90 33.96 -5.17
C PHE A 74 35.98 32.94 -5.55
N THR A 75 36.20 32.66 -6.84
CA THR A 75 37.32 31.80 -7.28
C THR A 75 38.71 32.40 -7.01
N GLN A 76 38.81 33.71 -6.75
CA GLN A 76 40.09 34.40 -6.53
C GLN A 76 40.45 34.62 -5.05
N GLY A 77 39.70 34.03 -4.10
CA GLY A 77 40.14 33.92 -2.70
C GLY A 77 40.30 35.24 -1.94
N LEU A 78 39.46 36.25 -2.21
CA LEU A 78 39.47 37.50 -1.44
C LEU A 78 38.79 37.31 -0.07
N LYS A 79 39.60 37.22 1.00
CA LYS A 79 39.15 37.34 2.40
C LYS A 79 38.65 38.76 2.66
N ILE A 80 37.33 38.93 2.75
CA ILE A 80 36.73 40.14 3.34
C ILE A 80 36.86 40.00 4.86
N LYS A 81 37.70 40.84 5.48
CA LYS A 81 37.86 40.87 6.95
C LYS A 81 36.56 41.33 7.59
N GLY A 82 35.98 40.50 8.48
CA GLY A 82 34.76 40.83 9.23
C GLY A 82 33.83 39.66 9.56
N ARG A 83 34.33 38.42 9.57
CA ARG A 83 33.84 37.23 10.29
C ARG A 83 34.73 36.07 9.83
N ASP A 84 35.21 35.25 10.75
CA ASP A 84 35.95 34.04 10.38
C ASP A 84 35.01 33.07 9.67
N TRP A 85 35.08 33.02 8.34
CA TRP A 85 34.49 31.95 7.55
C TRP A 85 35.63 31.00 7.21
N GLU A 86 35.74 29.90 7.96
CA GLU A 86 36.68 28.84 7.65
C GLU A 86 36.36 28.22 6.29
N ASN A 87 37.41 28.00 5.49
CA ASN A 87 37.35 27.29 4.21
C ASN A 87 36.79 25.88 4.43
N ASN A 88 35.53 25.64 4.09
CA ASN A 88 34.93 24.30 4.00
C ASN A 88 33.76 24.30 3.00
N ASN A 89 33.43 23.11 2.47
CA ASN A 89 32.44 22.80 1.43
C ASN A 89 31.08 23.55 1.53
N GLU A 90 30.70 24.02 2.71
CA GLU A 90 29.51 24.84 3.01
C GLU A 90 29.42 26.15 2.20
N THR A 91 30.56 26.82 1.97
CA THR A 91 30.58 28.07 1.20
C THR A 91 30.30 27.84 -0.29
N SER A 92 30.75 26.72 -0.85
CA SER A 92 30.41 26.34 -2.24
C SER A 92 28.92 26.02 -2.37
N TYR A 93 28.37 25.22 -1.44
CA TYR A 93 26.96 24.84 -1.43
C TYR A 93 26.02 26.05 -1.33
N LEU A 94 26.34 27.01 -0.45
CA LEU A 94 25.55 28.25 -0.33
C LEU A 94 25.66 29.12 -1.59
N SER A 95 26.83 29.16 -2.24
CA SER A 95 27.02 29.94 -3.46
C SER A 95 26.30 29.34 -4.67
N ASP A 96 26.31 28.01 -4.82
CA ASP A 96 25.66 27.32 -5.92
C ASP A 96 24.13 27.33 -5.77
N ASN A 97 23.60 27.13 -4.55
CA ASN A 97 22.16 27.26 -4.29
C ASN A 97 21.67 28.69 -4.46
N PHE A 98 22.46 29.69 -4.05
CA PHE A 98 22.10 31.08 -4.26
C PHE A 98 21.96 31.38 -5.76
N ILE A 99 22.88 30.90 -6.61
CA ILE A 99 22.81 31.09 -8.06
C ILE A 99 21.64 30.33 -8.67
N GLN A 100 21.41 29.07 -8.26
CA GLN A 100 20.26 28.27 -8.72
C GLN A 100 18.92 28.91 -8.37
N SER A 101 18.81 29.63 -7.24
CA SER A 101 17.56 30.31 -6.84
C SER A 101 17.07 31.37 -7.85
N TYR A 102 17.97 31.91 -8.69
CA TYR A 102 17.64 32.89 -9.74
C TYR A 102 17.25 32.26 -11.08
N GLU A 103 17.50 30.97 -11.26
CA GLU A 103 17.14 30.22 -12.47
C GLU A 103 15.82 29.46 -12.28
N LYS A 104 15.17 29.11 -13.40
CA LYS A 104 13.97 28.27 -13.34
C LYS A 104 14.40 26.83 -13.09
N SER A 105 13.79 26.20 -12.10
CA SER A 105 14.01 24.79 -11.77
C SER A 105 13.48 23.86 -12.86
N ASP A 106 13.99 22.62 -12.93
CA ASP A 106 13.42 21.55 -13.78
C ASP A 106 11.99 21.16 -13.37
N LEU A 107 11.59 21.51 -12.14
CA LEU A 107 10.23 21.31 -11.60
C LEU A 107 9.27 22.46 -11.98
N TYR A 108 9.76 23.48 -12.67
CA TYR A 108 8.98 24.66 -13.01
C TYR A 108 7.87 24.34 -14.00
N VAL A 109 6.64 24.76 -13.68
CA VAL A 109 5.49 24.63 -14.57
C VAL A 109 5.13 26.00 -15.17
N PRO A 110 5.11 26.16 -16.51
CA PRO A 110 4.76 27.43 -17.14
C PRO A 110 3.25 27.72 -17.05
N PHE A 111 2.89 29.00 -17.21
CA PHE A 111 1.50 29.40 -17.28
C PHE A 111 0.75 28.66 -18.38
N LYS A 112 -0.46 28.21 -18.07
CA LYS A 112 -1.36 27.56 -19.02
C LYS A 112 -2.74 28.17 -18.93
N LYS A 113 -3.30 28.50 -20.10
CA LYS A 113 -4.69 28.94 -20.19
C LYS A 113 -5.62 27.75 -19.99
N ASN A 114 -6.51 27.88 -19.02
CA ASN A 114 -7.38 26.81 -18.56
C ASN A 114 -8.87 27.11 -18.84
N GLU A 115 -9.67 26.06 -19.03
CA GLU A 115 -11.12 26.18 -19.23
C GLU A 115 -11.82 26.56 -17.92
N LYS A 116 -12.91 27.32 -17.97
CA LYS A 116 -13.67 27.68 -16.76
C LYS A 116 -14.32 26.44 -16.12
N ILE A 117 -14.09 26.24 -14.82
CA ILE A 117 -14.57 25.07 -14.06
C ILE A 117 -15.96 25.28 -13.39
N ARG A 118 -16.47 26.51 -13.28
CA ARG A 118 -17.54 26.82 -12.30
C ARG A 118 -18.95 26.37 -12.70
N ASN A 119 -19.50 25.39 -11.98
CA ASN A 119 -20.94 25.23 -11.73
C ASN A 119 -21.35 25.93 -10.41
N LYS A 120 -22.64 26.24 -10.28
CA LYS A 120 -23.23 27.01 -9.15
C LYS A 120 -23.19 26.29 -7.80
N ASP A 121 -23.19 24.95 -7.79
CA ASP A 121 -23.34 24.12 -6.57
C ASP A 121 -22.03 23.62 -5.94
N ASP A 122 -20.91 24.28 -6.26
CA ASP A 122 -19.60 23.69 -6.00
C ASP A 122 -18.72 24.33 -4.94
N ILE A 123 -17.55 23.73 -4.73
CA ILE A 123 -16.47 24.18 -3.87
C ILE A 123 -16.05 25.59 -4.24
N LYS A 124 -15.96 26.43 -3.23
CA LYS A 124 -15.54 27.83 -3.32
C LYS A 124 -14.24 27.99 -2.55
N LEU A 125 -13.11 28.01 -3.27
CA LEU A 125 -11.79 28.25 -2.68
C LEU A 125 -11.58 29.74 -2.41
N ILE A 126 -11.44 30.14 -1.16
CA ILE A 126 -11.13 31.51 -0.77
C ILE A 126 -9.68 31.57 -0.34
N ALA A 127 -8.86 32.35 -1.04
CA ALA A 127 -7.46 32.54 -0.66
C ALA A 127 -7.29 33.79 0.19
N PHE A 128 -6.60 33.69 1.32
CA PHE A 128 -6.20 34.84 2.12
C PHE A 128 -5.27 35.74 1.31
N TYR A 129 -5.46 37.06 1.43
CA TYR A 129 -4.78 38.05 0.61
C TYR A 129 -4.12 39.09 1.51
N PHE A 130 -2.78 39.08 1.50
CA PHE A 130 -1.95 39.92 2.34
C PHE A 130 -1.62 41.25 1.63
N PRO A 131 -1.94 42.41 2.24
CA PRO A 131 -1.81 43.71 1.56
C PRO A 131 -0.39 44.31 1.58
N GLN A 132 0.56 43.76 2.33
CA GLN A 132 1.84 44.39 2.66
C GLN A 132 2.94 44.29 1.56
N PHE A 133 2.61 44.62 0.32
CA PHE A 133 3.59 44.73 -0.78
C PHE A 133 3.64 46.16 -1.32
N HIS A 134 3.65 47.13 -0.42
CA HIS A 134 3.82 48.55 -0.71
C HIS A 134 4.36 49.27 0.53
N PRO A 135 5.13 50.35 0.37
CA PRO A 135 5.57 51.17 1.49
C PRO A 135 4.40 51.99 2.06
N PHE A 136 4.38 52.16 3.38
CA PHE A 136 3.41 53.02 4.09
C PHE A 136 4.05 53.58 5.38
N PRO A 137 3.52 54.70 5.93
CA PRO A 137 4.22 55.50 6.92
C PRO A 137 4.66 54.76 8.18
N GLU A 138 3.80 53.89 8.72
CA GLU A 138 4.11 53.10 9.92
C GLU A 138 5.25 52.13 9.66
N ASN A 139 5.21 51.38 8.56
CA ASN A 139 6.30 50.46 8.21
C ASN A 139 7.62 51.17 7.95
N GLU A 140 7.61 52.33 7.30
CA GLU A 140 8.83 53.10 7.08
C GLU A 140 9.45 53.61 8.38
N LYS A 141 8.61 53.98 9.36
CA LYS A 141 9.06 54.40 10.69
C LYS A 141 9.73 53.26 11.45
N PHE A 142 9.24 52.03 11.32
CA PHE A 142 9.73 50.89 12.11
C PHE A 142 10.87 50.12 11.43
N TRP A 143 10.82 49.98 10.11
CA TRP A 143 11.69 49.07 9.35
C TRP A 143 12.62 49.81 8.36
N GLY A 144 12.49 51.13 8.26
CA GLY A 144 13.27 51.96 7.37
C GLY A 144 12.53 52.31 6.07
N LYS A 145 12.98 53.40 5.43
CA LYS A 145 12.37 53.96 4.23
C LYS A 145 12.29 52.93 3.10
N GLY A 146 11.12 52.82 2.46
CA GLY A 146 10.89 51.90 1.34
C GLY A 146 10.72 50.43 1.72
N PHE A 147 10.56 50.09 3.00
CA PHE A 147 10.35 48.70 3.41
C PHE A 147 9.06 48.11 2.82
N THR A 148 9.19 46.91 2.25
CA THR A 148 8.09 46.04 1.84
C THR A 148 8.45 44.61 2.20
N GLU A 149 7.48 43.70 2.12
CA GLU A 149 7.72 42.30 2.42
C GLU A 149 8.80 41.64 1.54
N TRP A 150 9.00 42.17 0.33
CA TRP A 150 10.09 41.76 -0.56
C TRP A 150 11.48 41.92 0.07
N THR A 151 11.67 42.89 0.97
CA THR A 151 12.93 43.09 1.69
C THR A 151 13.26 41.89 2.58
N SER A 152 12.25 41.28 3.22
CA SER A 152 12.45 40.09 4.07
C SER A 152 12.71 38.85 3.21
N VAL A 153 11.89 38.65 2.17
CA VAL A 153 11.96 37.50 1.26
C VAL A 153 13.33 37.40 0.56
N THR A 154 13.83 38.52 0.04
CA THR A 154 15.10 38.54 -0.71
C THR A 154 16.35 38.39 0.17
N ARG A 155 16.24 38.66 1.48
CA ARG A 155 17.35 38.53 2.44
C ARG A 155 17.44 37.14 3.07
N ALA A 156 16.42 36.31 2.91
CA ALA A 156 16.38 34.96 3.46
C ALA A 156 17.51 34.09 2.88
N LYS A 157 18.02 33.17 3.69
CA LYS A 157 19.12 32.26 3.33
C LYS A 157 18.78 30.83 3.75
N PRO A 158 19.26 29.81 3.04
CA PRO A 158 19.17 28.42 3.49
C PRO A 158 19.80 28.24 4.87
N LEU A 159 19.13 27.48 5.73
CA LEU A 159 19.60 27.15 7.09
C LEU A 159 20.13 25.71 7.21
N PHE A 160 19.76 24.84 6.27
CA PHE A 160 20.14 23.42 6.19
C PHE A 160 20.08 22.95 4.74
N GLU A 161 20.59 21.74 4.47
CA GLU A 161 20.66 21.18 3.12
C GLU A 161 19.27 21.07 2.49
N ASN A 162 19.15 21.41 1.21
CA ASN A 162 17.90 21.48 0.44
C ASN A 162 16.83 22.45 0.97
N HIS A 163 17.17 23.34 1.91
CA HIS A 163 16.25 24.40 2.36
C HIS A 163 16.03 25.45 1.26
N TYR A 164 14.80 25.55 0.75
CA TYR A 164 14.45 26.45 -0.34
C TYR A 164 14.28 27.91 0.11
N GLN A 165 15.40 28.63 0.17
CA GLN A 165 15.49 30.07 0.38
C GLN A 165 16.66 30.67 -0.44
N PRO A 166 16.59 31.92 -0.90
CA PRO A 166 15.41 32.78 -0.92
C PRO A 166 14.35 32.28 -1.93
N ARG A 167 13.07 32.53 -1.63
CA ARG A 167 11.95 32.22 -2.54
C ARG A 167 11.66 33.42 -3.44
N LEU A 168 11.96 33.32 -4.74
CA LEU A 168 11.88 34.47 -5.65
C LEU A 168 10.65 34.38 -6.58
N PRO A 169 9.90 35.49 -6.79
CA PRO A 169 8.75 35.50 -7.68
C PRO A 169 9.15 35.32 -9.15
N ASP A 170 8.25 34.71 -9.94
CA ASP A 170 8.42 34.56 -11.38
C ASP A 170 7.48 35.48 -12.17
N ALA A 171 6.27 35.03 -12.51
CA ALA A 171 5.43 35.69 -13.51
C ALA A 171 4.94 37.09 -13.11
N LEU A 172 4.75 37.34 -11.81
CA LEU A 172 4.29 38.63 -11.29
C LEU A 172 5.44 39.55 -10.86
N GLY A 173 6.65 39.02 -10.72
CA GLY A 173 7.82 39.75 -10.23
C GLY A 173 7.64 40.37 -8.84
N PHE A 174 8.53 41.30 -8.50
CA PHE A 174 8.47 42.07 -7.26
C PHE A 174 7.48 43.24 -7.41
N TYR A 175 6.18 42.95 -7.28
CA TYR A 175 5.12 43.91 -7.55
C TYR A 175 4.89 44.91 -6.40
N ASP A 176 4.21 46.02 -6.71
CA ASP A 176 3.70 47.01 -5.75
C ASP A 176 2.16 47.07 -5.80
N LEU A 177 1.49 46.85 -4.66
CA LEU A 177 0.01 46.79 -4.61
C LEU A 177 -0.71 48.14 -4.65
N ARG A 178 0.02 49.26 -4.72
CA ARG A 178 -0.56 50.56 -5.10
C ARG A 178 -0.91 50.59 -6.59
N ILE A 179 -0.28 49.73 -7.40
CA ILE A 179 -0.52 49.62 -8.83
C ILE A 179 -1.64 48.59 -9.06
N LYS A 180 -2.81 49.08 -9.48
CA LYS A 180 -4.02 48.26 -9.64
C LYS A 180 -3.88 47.17 -10.71
N GLU A 181 -3.00 47.36 -11.69
CA GLU A 181 -2.71 46.39 -12.74
C GLU A 181 -2.14 45.09 -12.17
N ASN A 182 -1.40 45.15 -11.05
CA ASN A 182 -0.89 43.96 -10.36
C ASN A 182 -2.03 43.14 -9.75
N ILE A 183 -2.98 43.82 -9.09
CA ILE A 183 -4.19 43.17 -8.55
C ILE A 183 -5.03 42.57 -9.69
N LYS A 184 -5.13 43.28 -10.82
CA LYS A 184 -5.85 42.79 -12.01
C LYS A 184 -5.24 41.51 -12.56
N GLU A 185 -3.91 41.42 -12.65
CA GLU A 185 -3.23 40.22 -13.13
C GLU A 185 -3.34 39.06 -12.12
N GLN A 186 -3.25 39.35 -10.82
CA GLN A 186 -3.51 38.35 -9.76
C GLN A 186 -4.92 37.76 -9.87
N ILE A 187 -5.95 38.61 -10.06
CA ILE A 187 -7.34 38.16 -10.26
C ILE A 187 -7.46 37.29 -11.52
N LYS A 188 -6.79 37.68 -12.62
CA LYS A 188 -6.82 36.92 -13.87
C LYS A 188 -6.23 35.52 -13.68
N ILE A 189 -5.10 35.40 -12.99
CA ILE A 189 -4.48 34.12 -12.67
C ILE A 189 -5.39 33.31 -11.73
N ALA A 190 -5.88 33.93 -10.65
CA ALA A 190 -6.77 33.29 -9.67
C ALA A 190 -8.03 32.71 -10.34
N LYS A 191 -8.67 33.47 -11.24
CA LYS A 191 -9.82 33.01 -12.04
C LYS A 191 -9.47 31.85 -12.97
N ASN A 192 -8.32 31.90 -13.64
CA ASN A 192 -7.87 30.85 -14.57
C ASN A 192 -7.72 29.48 -13.88
N TYR A 193 -7.32 29.49 -12.60
CA TYR A 193 -7.04 28.29 -11.83
C TYR A 193 -8.14 27.85 -10.86
N GLY A 194 -9.25 28.59 -10.80
CA GLY A 194 -10.44 28.17 -10.05
C GLY A 194 -10.53 28.70 -8.62
N ILE A 195 -9.70 29.66 -8.21
CA ILE A 195 -9.91 30.39 -6.95
C ILE A 195 -11.24 31.14 -7.05
N TYR A 196 -12.08 31.00 -6.02
CA TYR A 196 -13.41 31.59 -5.98
C TYR A 196 -13.36 33.10 -5.72
N GLY A 197 -12.59 33.49 -4.69
CA GLY A 197 -12.47 34.86 -4.22
C GLY A 197 -11.29 35.07 -3.27
N PHE A 198 -11.04 36.32 -2.88
CA PHE A 198 -10.00 36.69 -1.92
C PHE A 198 -10.55 37.07 -0.55
N CYS A 199 -9.84 36.70 0.51
CA CYS A 199 -10.10 37.20 1.86
C CYS A 199 -9.03 38.22 2.23
N PHE A 200 -9.37 39.50 2.20
CA PHE A 200 -8.40 40.57 2.50
C PHE A 200 -8.15 40.64 4.00
N HIS A 201 -6.87 40.51 4.39
CA HIS A 201 -6.44 40.90 5.72
C HIS A 201 -6.66 42.41 5.87
N THR A 202 -7.50 42.77 6.83
CA THR A 202 -7.89 44.14 7.13
C THR A 202 -7.31 44.51 8.49
N TYR A 203 -6.57 45.61 8.51
CA TYR A 203 -5.89 46.10 9.71
C TYR A 203 -6.51 47.41 10.15
N TRP A 204 -7.04 47.40 11.35
CA TRP A 204 -7.70 48.52 12.00
C TRP A 204 -7.27 48.54 13.45
N PHE A 205 -6.77 49.70 13.89
CA PHE A 205 -6.23 49.93 15.22
C PHE A 205 -6.85 51.19 15.84
N ASP A 206 -7.87 51.03 16.68
CA ASP A 206 -8.54 52.10 17.45
C ASP A 206 -8.81 53.39 16.64
N GLY A 207 -9.57 53.30 15.54
CA GLY A 207 -9.86 54.46 14.68
C GLY A 207 -8.91 54.65 13.49
N LYS A 208 -7.82 53.87 13.41
CA LYS A 208 -6.79 54.04 12.39
C LYS A 208 -6.69 52.83 11.45
N PRO A 209 -7.10 52.94 10.17
CA PRO A 209 -6.86 51.90 9.18
C PRO A 209 -5.40 51.89 8.73
N VAL A 210 -4.82 50.71 8.57
CA VAL A 210 -3.44 50.53 8.09
C VAL A 210 -3.40 49.53 6.93
N MET A 211 -2.41 49.64 6.05
CA MET A 211 -2.30 48.84 4.81
C MET A 211 -3.58 48.88 3.95
N TYR A 212 -4.34 49.97 4.02
CA TYR A 212 -5.70 50.05 3.46
C TYR A 212 -5.73 50.31 1.95
N LEU A 213 -4.62 50.75 1.35
CA LEU A 213 -4.56 51.18 -0.05
C LEU A 213 -4.98 50.09 -1.05
N PRO A 214 -4.54 48.82 -0.94
CA PRO A 214 -4.95 47.77 -1.88
C PRO A 214 -6.45 47.50 -1.83
N LEU A 215 -7.03 47.38 -0.62
CA LEU A 215 -8.48 47.18 -0.46
C LEU A 215 -9.26 48.39 -0.98
N ARG A 216 -8.82 49.61 -0.68
CA ARG A 216 -9.46 50.84 -1.19
C ARG A 216 -9.42 50.92 -2.72
N SER A 217 -8.28 50.60 -3.33
CA SER A 217 -8.13 50.54 -4.78
C SER A 217 -9.06 49.49 -5.39
N PHE A 218 -9.16 48.32 -4.77
CA PHE A 218 -10.06 47.24 -5.17
C PHE A 218 -11.55 47.61 -5.11
N LEU A 219 -11.95 48.34 -4.05
CA LEU A 219 -13.33 48.80 -3.87
C LEU A 219 -13.70 49.92 -4.86
N ASN A 220 -12.77 50.82 -5.16
CA ASN A 220 -12.99 51.95 -6.05
C ASN A 220 -13.07 51.55 -7.52
N ASP A 221 -12.29 50.55 -7.96
CA ASP A 221 -12.31 50.09 -9.35
C ASP A 221 -13.22 48.87 -9.52
N LYS A 222 -14.42 49.09 -10.06
CA LYS A 222 -15.39 48.01 -10.32
C LYS A 222 -14.97 47.06 -11.44
N ASN A 223 -13.93 47.39 -12.22
CA ASN A 223 -13.36 46.48 -13.22
C ASN A 223 -12.52 45.36 -12.59
N LEU A 224 -12.12 45.50 -11.32
CA LEU A 224 -11.50 44.43 -10.52
C LEU A 224 -12.59 43.44 -10.03
N ASP A 225 -13.33 42.87 -10.97
CA ASP A 225 -14.46 41.99 -10.69
C ASP A 225 -13.98 40.65 -10.12
N PHE A 226 -13.97 40.51 -8.80
CA PHE A 226 -13.65 39.24 -8.13
C PHE A 226 -14.37 39.16 -6.79
N PRO A 227 -14.95 38.00 -6.43
CA PRO A 227 -15.56 37.84 -5.11
C PRO A 227 -14.55 38.07 -3.98
N PHE A 228 -14.98 38.70 -2.89
CA PHE A 228 -14.09 38.93 -1.75
C PHE A 228 -14.83 38.99 -0.40
N CYS A 229 -14.12 38.74 0.69
CA CYS A 229 -14.57 39.02 2.06
C CYS A 229 -13.43 39.61 2.89
N LEU A 230 -13.72 40.03 4.12
CA LEU A 230 -12.72 40.61 5.02
C LEU A 230 -12.43 39.68 6.19
N HIS A 231 -11.15 39.67 6.56
CA HIS A 231 -10.65 39.11 7.79
C HIS A 231 -9.99 40.23 8.61
N TRP A 232 -10.50 40.50 9.81
CA TRP A 232 -9.93 41.48 10.71
C TRP A 232 -8.87 40.84 11.60
N ALA A 233 -7.60 41.16 11.34
CA ALA A 233 -6.48 40.87 12.22
C ALA A 233 -6.54 41.81 13.43
N ASN A 234 -7.40 41.47 14.38
CA ASN A 234 -7.88 42.35 15.46
C ASN A 234 -6.99 42.32 16.72
N GLU A 235 -5.73 41.90 16.58
CA GLU A 235 -4.73 41.91 17.64
C GLU A 235 -3.94 43.23 17.66
N PRO A 236 -3.41 43.67 18.82
CA PRO A 236 -2.49 44.82 18.87
C PRO A 236 -1.25 44.57 18.02
N TRP A 237 -0.74 45.60 17.37
CA TRP A 237 0.48 45.48 16.60
C TRP A 237 1.70 45.68 17.51
N THR A 238 2.52 44.65 17.67
CA THR A 238 3.75 44.66 18.49
C THR A 238 5.02 44.63 17.65
N LEU A 239 6.14 45.10 18.20
CA LEU A 239 7.49 45.06 17.59
C LEU A 239 7.93 43.64 17.18
N ARG A 240 7.42 42.62 17.87
CA ARG A 240 7.53 41.22 17.46
C ARG A 240 6.24 40.82 16.75
N TRP A 241 6.37 40.16 15.61
CA TRP A 241 5.27 39.68 14.77
C TRP A 241 4.44 38.52 15.40
N ASP A 242 4.64 38.22 16.69
CA ASP A 242 4.05 37.06 17.38
C ASP A 242 2.91 37.41 18.36
N GLY A 243 2.61 38.69 18.59
CA GLY A 243 1.48 39.13 19.41
C GLY A 243 1.54 38.70 20.90
N LEU A 244 2.69 38.20 21.38
CA LEU A 244 2.81 37.44 22.64
C LEU A 244 3.49 38.18 23.80
N ASN A 245 3.75 39.49 23.73
CA ASN A 245 4.23 40.26 24.90
C ASN A 245 3.87 41.75 24.85
N GLN A 246 3.53 42.33 26.00
CA GLN A 246 3.16 43.75 26.17
C GLN A 246 4.36 44.72 26.08
N SER A 247 5.59 44.21 26.06
CA SER A 247 6.81 45.00 25.90
C SER A 247 7.08 45.31 24.41
N GLY A 248 6.47 46.40 23.93
CA GLY A 248 6.73 46.96 22.60
C GLY A 248 5.52 47.08 21.66
N VAL A 249 4.34 47.45 22.16
CA VAL A 249 3.15 47.74 21.34
C VAL A 249 3.39 48.98 20.48
N LEU A 250 3.30 48.83 19.16
CA LEU A 250 3.42 49.89 18.16
C LEU A 250 2.07 50.59 17.92
N LEU A 251 1.00 49.80 17.80
CA LEU A 251 -0.37 50.29 17.69
C LEU A 251 -1.28 49.45 18.60
N PRO A 252 -1.95 50.05 19.60
CA PRO A 252 -2.85 49.34 20.49
C PRO A 252 -4.18 49.00 19.79
N GLN A 253 -4.88 47.99 20.31
CA GLN A 253 -6.26 47.68 19.94
C GLN A 253 -7.05 47.36 21.21
N ARG A 254 -7.97 48.25 21.60
CA ARG A 254 -8.69 48.17 22.89
C ARG A 254 -10.11 47.64 22.78
N HIS A 255 -10.72 47.66 21.59
CA HIS A 255 -12.08 47.18 21.33
C HIS A 255 -13.16 47.88 22.21
N THR A 256 -13.15 49.22 22.26
CA THR A 256 -14.20 49.99 22.96
C THR A 256 -15.50 50.01 22.16
N SER A 257 -16.62 50.32 22.82
CA SER A 257 -17.93 50.45 22.16
C SER A 257 -17.94 51.45 21.00
N GLU A 258 -17.19 52.55 21.11
CA GLU A 258 -17.07 53.57 20.08
C GLU A 258 -16.21 53.07 18.92
N ASP A 259 -15.13 52.33 19.21
CA ASP A 259 -14.27 51.75 18.18
C ASP A 259 -15.00 50.67 17.38
N ASP A 260 -15.79 49.81 18.03
CA ASP A 260 -16.64 48.81 17.37
C ASP A 260 -17.52 49.46 16.28
N ILE A 261 -18.12 50.62 16.59
CA ILE A 261 -18.96 51.38 15.67
C ILE A 261 -18.13 52.04 14.57
N LYS A 262 -16.94 52.57 14.88
CA LYS A 262 -16.05 53.15 13.86
C LYS A 262 -15.54 52.09 12.87
N PHE A 263 -15.21 50.90 13.36
CA PHE A 263 -14.78 49.78 12.53
C PHE A 263 -15.88 49.33 11.57
N ILE A 264 -17.11 49.09 12.06
CA ILE A 264 -18.20 48.64 11.19
C ILE A 264 -18.56 49.71 10.14
N LYS A 265 -18.52 50.99 10.51
CA LYS A 265 -18.64 52.13 9.58
C LYS A 265 -17.56 52.09 8.50
N TYR A 266 -16.31 51.85 8.89
CA TYR A 266 -15.18 51.78 7.97
C TYR A 266 -15.32 50.67 6.92
N ILE A 267 -15.78 49.47 7.32
CA ILE A 267 -15.94 48.35 6.38
C ILE A 267 -17.27 48.36 5.61
N THR A 268 -18.21 49.27 5.94
CA THR A 268 -19.53 49.37 5.29
C THR A 268 -19.49 49.47 3.77
N PRO A 269 -18.60 50.27 3.15
CA PRO A 269 -18.47 50.29 1.69
C PRO A 269 -18.13 48.92 1.09
N ALA A 270 -17.36 48.09 1.79
CA ALA A 270 -17.07 46.72 1.37
C ALA A 270 -18.31 45.82 1.52
N LEU A 271 -19.00 45.89 2.66
CA LEU A 271 -20.20 45.08 2.93
C LEU A 271 -21.35 45.33 1.93
N LYS A 272 -21.44 46.56 1.40
CA LYS A 272 -22.41 46.93 0.36
C LYS A 272 -21.97 46.60 -1.07
N ASP A 273 -20.72 46.20 -1.29
CA ASP A 273 -20.22 45.87 -2.63
C ASP A 273 -20.90 44.58 -3.15
N LYS A 274 -21.34 44.59 -4.42
CA LYS A 274 -22.00 43.44 -5.04
C LYS A 274 -21.10 42.20 -5.14
N ARG A 275 -19.78 42.39 -5.13
CA ARG A 275 -18.78 41.31 -5.17
C ARG A 275 -18.52 40.70 -3.78
N TYR A 276 -19.08 41.27 -2.71
CA TYR A 276 -18.85 40.77 -1.36
C TYR A 276 -19.44 39.37 -1.16
N ILE A 277 -18.66 38.46 -0.56
CA ILE A 277 -19.07 37.08 -0.34
C ILE A 277 -20.11 37.04 0.78
N LYS A 278 -21.26 36.46 0.45
CA LYS A 278 -22.38 36.27 1.36
C LYS A 278 -22.71 34.79 1.51
N ILE A 279 -23.18 34.39 2.70
CA ILE A 279 -23.67 33.05 3.02
C ILE A 279 -25.12 33.21 3.46
N ASN A 280 -26.07 32.58 2.77
CA ASN A 280 -27.51 32.80 2.99
C ASN A 280 -27.87 34.30 2.99
N ASN A 281 -27.35 35.05 2.01
CA ASN A 281 -27.46 36.51 1.86
C ASN A 281 -26.81 37.38 2.97
N ARG A 282 -26.20 36.78 3.99
CA ARG A 282 -25.50 37.47 5.09
C ARG A 282 -24.03 37.72 4.75
N PRO A 283 -23.49 38.95 4.87
CA PRO A 283 -22.08 39.24 4.59
C PRO A 283 -21.14 38.48 5.52
N LEU A 284 -20.16 37.77 4.96
CA LEU A 284 -19.15 37.05 5.74
C LEU A 284 -18.10 38.00 6.33
N LEU A 285 -17.93 38.01 7.64
CA LEU A 285 -16.83 38.70 8.33
C LEU A 285 -16.08 37.72 9.23
N ILE A 286 -14.75 37.68 9.09
CA ILE A 286 -13.88 36.78 9.84
C ILE A 286 -13.11 37.58 10.89
N ILE A 287 -13.08 37.08 12.13
CA ILE A 287 -12.38 37.71 13.25
C ILE A 287 -11.24 36.80 13.72
N TYR A 288 -10.04 37.37 13.84
CA TYR A 288 -8.82 36.65 14.19
C TYR A 288 -8.80 36.12 15.63
N ARG A 289 -9.15 36.98 16.59
CA ARG A 289 -9.10 36.69 18.03
C ARG A 289 -10.28 37.34 18.79
N PRO A 290 -11.47 36.72 18.76
CA PRO A 290 -12.65 37.20 19.50
C PRO A 290 -12.47 37.34 21.01
N SER A 291 -11.52 36.60 21.61
CA SER A 291 -11.23 36.69 23.04
C SER A 291 -10.67 38.05 23.52
N LEU A 292 -10.22 38.92 22.61
CA LEU A 292 -9.74 40.27 22.96
C LEU A 292 -10.85 41.29 23.24
N PHE A 293 -12.09 41.00 22.83
CA PHE A 293 -13.20 41.92 23.07
C PHE A 293 -13.66 41.83 24.53
N PRO A 294 -13.87 42.97 25.24
CA PRO A 294 -14.41 42.96 26.60
C PRO A 294 -15.74 42.21 26.70
N ASN A 295 -16.62 42.38 25.70
CA ASN A 295 -17.84 41.61 25.56
C ASN A 295 -18.25 41.49 24.08
N ILE A 296 -17.76 40.44 23.42
CA ILE A 296 -18.01 40.19 22.00
C ILE A 296 -19.51 40.11 21.65
N LYS A 297 -20.37 39.58 22.54
CA LYS A 297 -21.80 39.43 22.25
C LYS A 297 -22.49 40.79 22.13
N GLU A 298 -22.10 41.76 22.95
CA GLU A 298 -22.60 43.14 22.85
C GLU A 298 -22.05 43.86 21.61
N THR A 299 -20.78 43.61 21.25
CA THR A 299 -20.21 44.10 19.99
C THR A 299 -20.99 43.58 18.77
N ILE A 300 -21.34 42.29 18.75
CA ILE A 300 -22.16 41.70 17.69
C ILE A 300 -23.54 42.37 17.60
N LYS A 301 -24.17 42.67 18.73
CA LYS A 301 -25.46 43.40 18.75
C LYS A 301 -25.31 44.79 18.14
N ARG A 302 -24.28 45.55 18.53
CA ARG A 302 -23.96 46.87 17.95
C ARG A 302 -23.75 46.81 16.45
N TRP A 303 -22.95 45.85 15.97
CA TRP A 303 -22.70 45.67 14.54
C TRP A 303 -23.95 45.32 13.75
N ASN A 304 -24.77 44.38 14.26
CA ASN A 304 -25.99 43.99 13.57
C ASN A 304 -27.02 45.12 13.55
N HIS A 305 -27.19 45.85 14.66
CA HIS A 305 -28.07 47.02 14.70
C HIS A 305 -27.60 48.11 13.72
N TYR A 306 -26.29 48.38 13.66
CA TYR A 306 -25.73 49.30 12.67
C TYR A 306 -25.97 48.82 11.23
N CYS A 307 -25.78 47.52 10.95
CA CYS A 307 -26.01 46.93 9.64
C CYS A 307 -27.47 47.07 9.20
N GLU A 308 -28.41 46.72 10.08
CA GLU A 308 -29.86 46.83 9.86
C GLU A 308 -30.26 48.26 9.51
N ASN A 309 -29.83 49.25 10.30
CA ASN A 309 -30.08 50.68 10.05
C ASN A 309 -29.46 51.20 8.74
N ASN A 310 -28.52 50.46 8.14
CA ASN A 310 -27.84 50.83 6.91
C ASN A 310 -28.23 49.96 5.70
N GLY A 311 -29.28 49.14 5.82
CA GLY A 311 -29.78 48.27 4.76
C GLY A 311 -28.84 47.09 4.45
N ILE A 312 -28.11 46.61 5.45
CA ILE A 312 -27.20 45.46 5.35
C ILE A 312 -27.77 44.33 6.21
N GLU A 313 -27.90 43.14 5.62
CA GLU A 313 -28.29 41.92 6.34
C GLU A 313 -27.36 41.62 7.52
N LYS A 314 -27.90 40.91 8.51
CA LYS A 314 -27.15 40.47 9.69
C LYS A 314 -25.83 39.78 9.31
N LEU A 315 -24.70 40.18 9.87
CA LEU A 315 -23.38 39.62 9.52
C LEU A 315 -23.31 38.11 9.76
N PHE A 316 -22.72 37.35 8.84
CA PHE A 316 -22.30 35.96 9.06
C PHE A 316 -20.90 35.98 9.66
N LEU A 317 -20.77 35.61 10.94
CA LEU A 317 -19.51 35.73 11.67
C LEU A 317 -18.77 34.40 11.74
N ALA A 318 -17.48 34.43 11.42
CA ALA A 318 -16.61 33.28 11.55
C ALA A 318 -15.37 33.59 12.40
N VAL A 319 -14.99 32.64 13.25
CA VAL A 319 -13.75 32.73 14.05
C VAL A 319 -12.64 31.99 13.33
N MET A 320 -11.47 32.61 13.23
CA MET A 320 -10.29 31.94 12.73
C MET A 320 -9.66 31.08 13.82
N GLN A 321 -9.43 29.81 13.51
CA GLN A 321 -8.90 28.83 14.46
C GLN A 321 -7.38 28.91 14.49
N THR A 322 -6.85 29.81 15.34
CA THR A 322 -5.42 30.06 15.53
C THR A 322 -4.88 29.30 16.75
N GLY A 323 -3.56 29.37 16.97
CA GLY A 323 -2.92 28.79 18.16
C GLY A 323 -3.32 29.47 19.48
N PHE A 324 -3.80 30.71 19.43
CA PHE A 324 -4.16 31.49 20.63
C PHE A 324 -5.43 30.98 21.31
N GLU A 325 -6.45 30.64 20.52
CA GLU A 325 -7.71 30.14 21.02
C GLU A 325 -7.78 28.61 20.97
N GLY A 326 -6.90 27.99 20.17
CA GLY A 326 -6.97 26.57 19.85
C GLY A 326 -8.20 26.26 18.99
N ARG A 327 -8.67 25.01 19.03
CA ARG A 327 -9.91 24.59 18.34
C ARG A 327 -11.16 24.88 19.19
N VAL A 328 -11.79 26.04 18.98
CA VAL A 328 -12.96 26.52 19.76
C VAL A 328 -14.28 26.37 19.02
N ASN A 329 -15.34 26.06 19.76
CA ASN A 329 -16.70 26.09 19.21
C ASN A 329 -17.14 27.56 19.00
N PRO A 330 -17.46 28.00 17.76
CA PRO A 330 -17.83 29.39 17.47
C PRO A 330 -19.05 29.90 18.23
N LYS A 331 -19.94 28.98 18.66
CA LYS A 331 -21.11 29.34 19.47
C LYS A 331 -20.74 30.00 20.80
N LYS A 332 -19.53 29.75 21.34
CA LYS A 332 -19.03 30.40 22.56
C LYS A 332 -19.06 31.93 22.45
N PHE A 333 -18.72 32.45 21.27
CA PHE A 333 -18.68 33.89 20.99
C PHE A 333 -19.98 34.42 20.36
N GLY A 334 -20.95 33.55 20.06
CA GLY A 334 -22.15 33.92 19.29
C GLY A 334 -21.90 33.96 17.77
N PHE A 335 -20.87 33.28 17.27
CA PHE A 335 -20.54 33.23 15.84
C PHE A 335 -21.20 32.04 15.13
N ASP A 336 -21.32 32.14 13.80
CA ASP A 336 -22.00 31.14 12.95
C ASP A 336 -21.09 29.97 12.55
N ALA A 337 -19.78 30.22 12.38
CA ALA A 337 -18.83 29.22 11.89
C ALA A 337 -17.40 29.41 12.41
N ALA A 338 -16.57 28.40 12.18
CA ALA A 338 -15.13 28.39 12.40
C ALA A 338 -14.39 28.19 11.06
N ILE A 339 -13.16 28.71 10.96
CA ILE A 339 -12.27 28.53 9.80
C ILE A 339 -10.93 27.99 10.26
N ASP A 340 -10.51 26.85 9.72
CA ASP A 340 -9.15 26.34 9.89
C ASP A 340 -8.12 27.27 9.21
N TYR A 341 -7.02 27.56 9.89
CA TYR A 341 -5.92 28.39 9.37
C TYR A 341 -4.58 27.68 9.56
N PRO A 342 -4.28 26.62 8.78
CA PRO A 342 -3.01 25.91 8.91
C PRO A 342 -1.82 26.85 8.67
N PRO A 343 -0.69 26.62 9.37
CA PRO A 343 -0.34 25.42 10.13
C PRO A 343 -0.95 25.35 11.55
N HIS A 344 -1.66 26.38 12.00
CA HIS A 344 -2.23 26.37 13.34
C HIS A 344 -3.17 25.18 13.55
N ASN A 345 -3.16 24.64 14.78
CA ASN A 345 -3.99 23.51 15.17
C ASN A 345 -3.75 22.21 14.38
N LEU A 346 -2.53 22.04 13.81
CA LEU A 346 -2.01 20.77 13.32
C LEU A 346 -1.04 20.18 14.35
N ALA A 347 -1.39 19.02 14.92
CA ALA A 347 -0.53 18.30 15.86
C ALA A 347 0.49 17.43 15.10
N VAL A 348 1.57 18.06 14.64
CA VAL A 348 2.67 17.42 13.90
C VAL A 348 3.93 17.31 14.75
N THR A 349 4.75 16.30 14.47
CA THR A 349 5.93 15.99 15.27
C THR A 349 7.16 16.75 14.76
N ASP A 350 7.92 17.36 15.65
CA ASP A 350 9.19 18.01 15.31
C ASP A 350 10.25 16.96 14.93
N ILE A 351 10.77 17.06 13.71
CA ILE A 351 11.77 16.17 13.11
C ILE A 351 13.17 16.81 13.04
N LYS A 352 13.37 18.00 13.61
CA LYS A 352 14.66 18.72 13.60
C LYS A 352 15.86 17.85 13.98
N LYS A 353 15.72 16.96 14.98
CA LYS A 353 16.80 16.06 15.45
C LYS A 353 17.30 15.08 14.38
N LYS A 354 16.58 14.90 13.28
CA LYS A 354 16.93 14.01 12.16
C LYS A 354 17.70 14.71 11.04
N LEU A 355 17.90 16.04 11.13
CA LEU A 355 18.49 16.86 10.07
C LEU A 355 19.86 17.39 10.45
N ASN A 356 20.75 17.52 9.47
CA ASN A 356 22.03 18.17 9.62
C ASN A 356 21.90 19.67 9.31
N LEU A 357 21.97 20.53 10.34
CA LEU A 357 21.78 21.98 10.21
C LEU A 357 23.12 22.68 9.92
N PHE A 358 23.17 23.53 8.89
CA PHE A 358 24.32 24.40 8.64
C PHE A 358 24.40 25.48 9.73
N TYR A 359 23.25 26.05 10.10
CA TYR A 359 23.17 27.00 11.20
C TYR A 359 22.89 26.26 12.52
N LYS A 360 23.97 25.88 13.23
CA LYS A 360 23.90 25.14 14.50
C LYS A 360 23.14 25.88 15.63
N GLN A 361 22.95 27.19 15.50
CA GLN A 361 22.22 28.02 16.46
C GLN A 361 20.71 28.17 16.13
N PHE A 362 20.19 27.44 15.15
CA PHE A 362 18.77 27.47 14.82
C PHE A 362 17.95 26.86 15.96
N ASP A 363 17.05 27.65 16.54
CA ASP A 363 16.20 27.26 17.68
C ASP A 363 14.71 27.16 17.31
N GLY A 364 14.38 27.15 16.02
CA GLY A 364 13.02 26.87 15.56
C GLY A 364 12.71 25.37 15.51
N HIS A 365 11.47 25.05 15.11
CA HIS A 365 10.97 23.69 14.89
C HIS A 365 10.93 23.33 13.40
N ILE A 366 11.13 22.05 13.07
CA ILE A 366 11.03 21.56 11.69
C ILE A 366 10.03 20.42 11.63
N PHE A 367 8.99 20.55 10.82
CA PHE A 367 7.88 19.60 10.71
C PHE A 367 7.85 18.94 9.33
N ASP A 368 7.30 17.73 9.27
CA ASP A 368 7.06 17.03 8.01
C ASP A 368 5.68 17.40 7.42
N TYR A 369 5.67 17.93 6.20
CA TYR A 369 4.45 18.26 5.48
C TYR A 369 3.54 17.04 5.22
N HIS A 370 4.11 15.83 5.08
CA HIS A 370 3.31 14.60 4.95
C HIS A 370 2.45 14.32 6.18
N GLU A 371 3.00 14.53 7.38
CA GLU A 371 2.28 14.32 8.63
C GLU A 371 1.16 15.37 8.78
N ALA A 372 1.41 16.63 8.41
CA ALA A 372 0.38 17.68 8.39
C ALA A 372 -0.85 17.28 7.58
N ILE A 373 -0.64 16.74 6.37
CA ILE A 373 -1.73 16.27 5.51
C ILE A 373 -2.49 15.14 6.19
N GLN A 374 -1.77 14.14 6.72
CA GLN A 374 -2.39 13.00 7.38
C GLN A 374 -3.27 13.46 8.54
N LYS A 375 -2.74 14.27 9.47
CA LYS A 375 -3.47 14.79 10.63
C LYS A 375 -4.69 15.63 10.21
N SER A 376 -4.56 16.43 9.16
CA SER A 376 -5.66 17.22 8.63
C SER A 376 -6.77 16.35 8.03
N LEU A 377 -6.42 15.28 7.32
CA LEU A 377 -7.40 14.38 6.69
C LEU A 377 -8.07 13.42 7.69
N GLU A 378 -7.36 13.04 8.77
CA GLU A 378 -7.91 12.22 9.87
C GLU A 378 -8.89 12.99 10.78
N PHE A 379 -8.94 14.32 10.66
CA PHE A 379 -9.76 15.18 11.50
C PHE A 379 -11.25 14.83 11.42
N LYS A 380 -11.84 14.50 12.58
CA LYS A 380 -13.26 14.16 12.72
C LYS A 380 -14.14 15.41 12.65
N LYS A 381 -15.30 15.29 11.98
CA LYS A 381 -16.28 16.38 11.85
C LYS A 381 -16.74 16.90 13.23
N PRO A 382 -16.65 18.21 13.51
CA PRO A 382 -17.18 18.80 14.74
C PRO A 382 -18.71 19.00 14.66
N ARG A 383 -19.34 19.27 15.80
CA ARG A 383 -20.80 19.56 15.91
C ARG A 383 -21.19 20.98 15.45
N TYR A 384 -20.27 21.75 14.91
CA TYR A 384 -20.48 23.12 14.43
C TYR A 384 -19.97 23.25 12.99
N THR A 385 -20.36 24.33 12.29
CA THR A 385 -19.88 24.62 10.94
C THR A 385 -18.39 24.94 10.98
N LEU A 386 -17.57 24.09 10.37
CA LEU A 386 -16.14 24.32 10.19
C LEU A 386 -15.83 24.35 8.69
N PHE A 387 -15.33 25.49 8.20
CA PHE A 387 -14.71 25.58 6.90
C PHE A 387 -13.25 25.14 7.03
N ARG A 388 -12.88 24.12 6.26
CA ARG A 388 -11.52 23.56 6.31
C ARG A 388 -10.52 24.48 5.61
N GLY A 389 -9.28 24.41 6.06
CA GLY A 389 -8.17 25.25 5.64
C GLY A 389 -7.03 24.41 5.07
N ILE A 390 -6.28 24.97 4.13
CA ILE A 390 -5.11 24.35 3.51
C ILE A 390 -3.99 25.37 3.31
N MET A 391 -2.73 24.93 3.31
CA MET A 391 -1.56 25.76 2.99
C MET A 391 -0.65 25.07 1.97
N PRO A 392 -0.04 25.79 1.01
CA PRO A 392 0.90 25.20 0.05
C PRO A 392 2.20 24.81 0.72
N ASP A 393 2.72 25.64 1.61
CA ASP A 393 3.96 25.42 2.36
C ASP A 393 3.95 26.34 3.60
N TRP A 394 4.95 26.22 4.47
CA TRP A 394 5.14 27.13 5.59
C TRP A 394 6.61 27.24 6.02
N ASP A 395 7.13 28.47 5.98
CA ASP A 395 8.47 28.83 6.39
C ASP A 395 8.54 30.34 6.69
N CYS A 396 8.54 30.68 7.98
CA CYS A 396 8.57 32.07 8.44
C CYS A 396 9.99 32.56 8.78
N THR A 397 11.03 31.86 8.32
CA THR A 397 12.43 32.27 8.49
C THR A 397 12.80 33.62 7.85
N PRO A 398 12.15 34.09 6.76
CA PRO A 398 12.37 35.45 6.25
C PRO A 398 12.03 36.55 7.26
N ARG A 399 11.04 36.34 8.14
CA ARG A 399 10.66 37.29 9.21
C ARG A 399 11.43 37.04 10.50
N ARG A 400 11.62 35.78 10.87
CA ARG A 400 12.11 35.36 12.20
C ARG A 400 13.22 34.31 12.06
N LYS A 401 14.43 34.61 12.52
CA LYS A 401 15.57 33.67 12.45
C LYS A 401 15.28 32.29 13.03
N ASN A 402 14.50 32.20 14.11
CA ASN A 402 14.01 30.97 14.72
C ASN A 402 12.50 30.90 14.49
N SER A 403 12.04 29.97 13.67
CA SER A 403 10.63 29.81 13.36
C SER A 403 10.28 28.37 13.00
N ASP A 404 8.99 28.11 12.88
CA ASP A 404 8.47 26.81 12.45
C ASP A 404 8.61 26.70 10.93
N ILE A 405 9.17 25.58 10.48
CA ILE A 405 9.40 25.28 9.06
C ILE A 405 8.74 23.95 8.74
N PHE A 406 7.98 23.88 7.66
CA PHE A 406 7.51 22.63 7.09
C PHE A 406 8.42 22.26 5.92
N ILE A 407 8.95 21.03 5.94
CA ILE A 407 9.77 20.50 4.85
C ILE A 407 9.02 19.41 4.09
N ASN A 408 9.56 19.03 2.94
CA ASN A 408 8.97 18.03 2.03
C ASN A 408 7.59 18.43 1.45
N SER A 409 7.26 19.73 1.45
CA SER A 409 6.12 20.21 0.68
C SER A 409 6.36 20.06 -0.83
N SER A 410 5.31 19.68 -1.56
CA SER A 410 5.27 19.65 -3.02
C SER A 410 3.87 19.95 -3.54
N PRO A 411 3.73 20.46 -4.79
CA PRO A 411 2.45 20.66 -5.43
C PRO A 411 1.57 19.40 -5.45
N GLU A 412 2.13 18.22 -5.71
CA GLU A 412 1.40 16.95 -5.76
C GLU A 412 0.76 16.61 -4.42
N LEU A 413 1.48 16.82 -3.31
CA LEU A 413 0.99 16.61 -1.96
C LEU A 413 -0.08 17.63 -1.58
N TYR A 414 0.11 18.89 -1.95
CA TYR A 414 -0.91 19.93 -1.81
C TYR A 414 -2.21 19.56 -2.55
N GLY A 415 -2.10 19.07 -3.79
CA GLY A 415 -3.24 18.58 -4.56
C GLY A 415 -3.94 17.39 -3.88
N LYS A 416 -3.18 16.45 -3.30
CA LYS A 416 -3.73 15.33 -2.53
C LYS A 416 -4.51 15.82 -1.31
N TRP A 417 -3.96 16.78 -0.56
CA TRP A 417 -4.63 17.37 0.60
C TRP A 417 -5.92 18.08 0.16
N LEU A 418 -5.86 18.89 -0.90
CA LEU A 418 -7.01 19.61 -1.43
C LEU A 418 -8.15 18.66 -1.85
N ARG A 419 -7.86 17.56 -2.56
CA ARG A 419 -8.88 16.58 -2.94
C ARG A 419 -9.60 15.98 -1.72
N GLY A 420 -8.86 15.63 -0.67
CA GLY A 420 -9.46 15.15 0.57
C GLY A 420 -10.33 16.22 1.27
N LEU A 421 -9.94 17.49 1.22
CA LEU A 421 -10.78 18.59 1.76
C LEU A 421 -12.01 18.87 0.89
N ILE A 422 -11.93 18.69 -0.43
CA ILE A 422 -13.08 18.78 -1.34
C ILE A 422 -14.12 17.70 -0.98
N GLU A 423 -13.68 16.45 -0.80
CA GLU A 423 -14.54 15.35 -0.39
C GLU A 423 -15.18 15.60 0.97
N TYR A 424 -14.38 16.02 1.96
CA TYR A 424 -14.88 16.39 3.29
C TYR A 424 -15.95 17.47 3.18
N THR A 425 -15.66 18.54 2.43
CA THR A 425 -16.56 19.70 2.31
C THR A 425 -17.87 19.32 1.66
N LYS A 426 -17.85 18.55 0.56
CA LYS A 426 -19.08 18.10 -0.11
C LYS A 426 -19.92 17.15 0.73
N LYS A 427 -19.27 16.25 1.47
CA LYS A 427 -19.93 15.31 2.38
C LYS A 427 -20.60 16.00 3.57
N ASN A 428 -20.00 17.09 4.06
CA ASN A 428 -20.36 17.65 5.36
C ASN A 428 -21.07 18.99 5.33
N LEU A 429 -21.00 19.74 4.21
CA LEU A 429 -21.54 21.09 4.08
C LEU A 429 -22.49 21.22 2.87
N GLU A 430 -23.58 21.97 3.10
CA GLU A 430 -24.57 22.34 2.09
C GLU A 430 -23.96 23.19 0.96
N PRO A 431 -24.47 23.12 -0.29
CA PRO A 431 -23.89 23.82 -1.45
C PRO A 431 -23.55 25.30 -1.23
N GLU A 432 -24.40 26.05 -0.53
CA GLU A 432 -24.15 27.47 -0.23
C GLU A 432 -22.93 27.69 0.67
N LYS A 433 -22.60 26.72 1.53
CA LYS A 433 -21.54 26.73 2.54
C LYS A 433 -20.28 25.96 2.15
N ARG A 434 -20.15 25.49 0.90
CA ARG A 434 -18.99 24.69 0.46
C ARG A 434 -17.71 25.51 0.25
N PHE A 435 -17.24 26.18 1.31
CA PHE A 435 -16.01 26.96 1.30
C PHE A 435 -14.83 26.15 1.82
N ILE A 436 -13.68 26.34 1.17
CA ILE A 436 -12.36 25.90 1.66
C ILE A 436 -11.45 27.13 1.64
N PHE A 437 -10.75 27.37 2.74
CA PHE A 437 -9.85 28.52 2.85
C PHE A 437 -8.41 28.10 2.55
N VAL A 438 -7.72 28.91 1.76
CA VAL A 438 -6.30 28.70 1.42
C VAL A 438 -5.48 29.77 2.10
N ASN A 439 -4.55 29.36 2.96
CA ASN A 439 -3.50 30.18 3.52
C ASN A 439 -2.24 29.98 2.67
N ALA A 440 -1.91 30.82 1.70
CA ALA A 440 -2.59 32.05 1.25
C ALA A 440 -2.38 32.26 -0.26
N TRP A 441 -2.92 33.35 -0.81
CA TRP A 441 -2.58 33.81 -2.15
C TRP A 441 -1.11 34.26 -2.23
N ASN A 442 -0.70 35.18 -1.35
CA ASN A 442 0.56 35.91 -1.46
C ASN A 442 1.30 36.14 -0.12
N GLU A 443 1.25 35.19 0.81
CA GLU A 443 1.98 35.29 2.09
C GLU A 443 3.45 34.84 1.94
N TRP A 444 4.24 35.62 1.18
CA TRP A 444 5.58 35.24 0.73
C TRP A 444 6.59 34.99 1.87
N ALA A 445 6.57 35.82 2.91
CA ALA A 445 7.53 35.72 4.00
C ALA A 445 7.21 34.62 5.02
N GLU A 446 6.06 33.96 4.90
CA GLU A 446 5.73 32.72 5.61
C GLU A 446 5.78 31.50 4.69
N GLY A 447 6.23 31.66 3.43
CA GLY A 447 6.26 30.58 2.44
C GLY A 447 4.88 30.09 1.98
N ALA A 448 3.79 30.58 2.57
CA ALA A 448 2.42 30.14 2.35
C ALA A 448 1.76 30.88 1.18
N TYR A 449 2.33 30.81 -0.03
CA TYR A 449 1.82 31.52 -1.21
C TYR A 449 1.45 30.56 -2.35
N LEU A 450 0.42 30.93 -3.13
CA LEU A 450 0.02 30.27 -4.37
C LEU A 450 0.62 30.94 -5.61
N GLU A 451 1.13 32.16 -5.47
CA GLU A 451 1.72 32.89 -6.57
C GLU A 451 2.94 32.17 -7.17
N PRO A 452 3.15 32.28 -8.49
CA PRO A 452 4.19 31.53 -9.17
C PRO A 452 5.60 32.05 -8.82
N ASP A 453 6.46 31.13 -8.38
CA ASP A 453 7.86 31.38 -8.06
C ASP A 453 8.82 30.74 -9.08
N LYS A 454 10.12 30.90 -8.87
CA LYS A 454 11.15 30.35 -9.76
C LYS A 454 11.29 28.82 -9.70
N LYS A 455 10.89 28.18 -8.60
CA LYS A 455 11.02 26.72 -8.43
C LYS A 455 9.84 25.95 -9.02
N TRP A 456 8.63 26.33 -8.67
CA TRP A 456 7.41 25.60 -8.99
C TRP A 456 6.63 26.25 -10.12
N GLY A 457 6.83 27.54 -10.39
CA GLY A 457 6.01 28.28 -11.35
C GLY A 457 4.53 28.14 -10.99
N PHE A 458 3.71 27.69 -11.93
CA PHE A 458 2.27 27.53 -11.74
C PHE A 458 1.85 26.18 -11.15
N ALA A 459 2.78 25.34 -10.66
CA ALA A 459 2.46 23.96 -10.27
C ALA A 459 1.40 23.85 -9.16
N TYR A 460 1.46 24.67 -8.10
CA TYR A 460 0.41 24.66 -7.05
C TYR A 460 -0.95 25.06 -7.61
N LEU A 461 -0.99 26.04 -8.52
CA LEU A 461 -2.22 26.48 -9.18
C LEU A 461 -2.76 25.41 -10.14
N GLU A 462 -1.92 24.73 -10.91
CA GLU A 462 -2.32 23.57 -11.72
C GLU A 462 -2.91 22.46 -10.84
N GLN A 463 -2.36 22.22 -9.65
CA GLN A 463 -2.91 21.24 -8.72
C GLN A 463 -4.27 21.65 -8.16
N ILE A 464 -4.54 22.95 -7.98
CA ILE A 464 -5.90 23.45 -7.69
C ILE A 464 -6.83 23.15 -8.86
N TYR A 465 -6.42 23.54 -10.06
CA TYR A 465 -7.22 23.36 -11.27
C TYR A 465 -7.55 21.88 -11.49
N ASP A 466 -6.57 21.00 -11.41
CA ASP A 466 -6.73 19.56 -11.58
C ASP A 466 -7.55 18.94 -10.44
N SER A 467 -7.38 19.39 -9.20
CA SER A 467 -8.17 18.86 -8.07
C SER A 467 -9.64 19.27 -8.16
N LEU A 468 -9.93 20.50 -8.56
CA LEU A 468 -11.29 20.91 -8.85
C LEU A 468 -11.79 20.12 -10.07
N LYS A 469 -11.11 20.23 -11.21
CA LYS A 469 -11.48 19.61 -12.48
C LYS A 469 -11.73 18.12 -12.36
N SER A 470 -10.87 17.36 -11.68
CA SER A 470 -11.02 15.92 -11.47
C SER A 470 -12.35 15.55 -10.82
N TYR A 471 -12.84 16.39 -9.91
CA TYR A 471 -14.12 16.20 -9.24
C TYR A 471 -15.32 16.56 -10.14
N TYR A 472 -15.16 17.56 -11.00
CA TYR A 472 -16.18 17.93 -12.00
C TYR A 472 -16.12 17.12 -13.28
N PHE A 473 -15.05 16.35 -13.47
CA PHE A 473 -14.86 15.65 -14.70
C PHE A 473 -15.88 14.50 -14.74
N LYS A 474 -17.00 14.75 -15.43
CA LYS A 474 -17.82 13.73 -16.10
C LYS A 474 -16.90 13.02 -17.10
N LYS A 475 -16.03 12.14 -16.61
CA LYS A 475 -15.11 11.39 -17.46
C LYS A 475 -15.98 10.47 -18.29
N ASN A 476 -15.76 10.46 -19.59
CA ASN A 476 -16.40 9.48 -20.43
C ASN A 476 -15.60 8.19 -20.26
N LEU A 477 -16.12 7.29 -19.43
CA LEU A 477 -15.60 5.93 -19.34
C LEU A 477 -16.26 5.07 -20.41
N ALA A 478 -15.45 4.19 -21.01
CA ALA A 478 -15.96 3.11 -21.83
C ALA A 478 -15.38 1.77 -21.38
N LEU A 479 -16.16 0.71 -21.56
CA LEU A 479 -15.68 -0.65 -21.50
C LEU A 479 -15.72 -1.25 -22.89
N PHE A 480 -14.60 -1.82 -23.32
CA PHE A 480 -14.48 -2.55 -24.57
C PHE A 480 -14.27 -4.02 -24.28
N ILE A 481 -15.28 -4.84 -24.60
CA ILE A 481 -15.30 -6.26 -24.29
C ILE A 481 -15.31 -7.06 -25.59
N HIS A 482 -14.37 -7.97 -25.77
CA HIS A 482 -14.48 -8.99 -26.81
C HIS A 482 -15.11 -10.26 -26.22
N LEU A 483 -16.38 -10.51 -26.51
CA LEU A 483 -17.19 -11.59 -25.92
C LEU A 483 -17.54 -12.65 -26.97
N PHE A 484 -16.62 -13.58 -27.20
CA PHE A 484 -16.79 -14.67 -28.15
C PHE A 484 -17.30 -15.95 -27.46
N ASP A 485 -16.89 -16.22 -26.23
CA ASP A 485 -17.43 -17.30 -25.40
C ASP A 485 -18.63 -16.79 -24.60
N ILE A 486 -19.84 -17.15 -25.06
CA ILE A 486 -21.09 -16.66 -24.51
C ILE A 486 -21.41 -17.20 -23.11
N ASN A 487 -20.72 -18.27 -22.68
CA ASN A 487 -20.93 -18.85 -21.35
C ASN A 487 -20.35 -17.97 -20.23
N LEU A 488 -19.54 -16.96 -20.58
CA LEU A 488 -18.92 -16.03 -19.62
C LEU A 488 -19.71 -14.72 -19.45
N LYS A 489 -20.89 -14.58 -20.07
CA LYS A 489 -21.69 -13.35 -20.02
C LYS A 489 -22.14 -13.01 -18.60
N GLU A 490 -22.53 -14.00 -17.79
CA GLU A 490 -22.91 -13.82 -16.39
C GLU A 490 -21.71 -13.42 -15.51
N GLU A 491 -20.57 -14.11 -15.68
CA GLU A 491 -19.33 -13.81 -14.94
C GLU A 491 -18.89 -12.37 -15.21
N ILE A 492 -18.82 -11.96 -16.48
CA ILE A 492 -18.45 -10.59 -16.86
C ILE A 492 -19.44 -9.59 -16.29
N ALA A 493 -20.76 -9.83 -16.42
CA ALA A 493 -21.77 -8.93 -15.87
C ALA A 493 -21.65 -8.74 -14.36
N SER A 494 -21.19 -9.75 -13.61
CA SER A 494 -20.91 -9.60 -12.17
C SER A 494 -19.80 -8.58 -11.88
N TYR A 495 -18.70 -8.62 -12.64
CA TYR A 495 -17.60 -7.65 -12.54
C TYR A 495 -18.00 -6.24 -13.00
N LEU A 496 -18.90 -6.11 -13.98
CA LEU A 496 -19.38 -4.80 -14.44
C LEU A 496 -20.13 -4.03 -13.36
N LYS A 497 -20.80 -4.71 -12.43
CA LYS A 497 -21.49 -4.08 -11.28
C LYS A 497 -20.53 -3.41 -10.30
N ASN A 498 -19.24 -3.73 -10.36
CA ASN A 498 -18.21 -3.13 -9.52
C ASN A 498 -17.75 -1.76 -10.02
N ILE A 499 -18.26 -1.24 -11.14
CA ILE A 499 -17.85 0.06 -11.68
C ILE A 499 -18.71 1.16 -11.04
N PRO A 500 -18.12 2.07 -10.22
CA PRO A 500 -18.87 3.08 -9.48
C PRO A 500 -19.25 4.30 -10.32
N TYR A 501 -18.73 4.43 -11.55
CA TYR A 501 -18.94 5.56 -12.45
C TYR A 501 -19.86 5.21 -13.62
N LYS A 502 -20.49 6.22 -14.22
CA LYS A 502 -21.26 6.04 -15.47
C LYS A 502 -20.35 5.71 -16.65
N PHE A 503 -20.66 4.67 -17.42
CA PHE A 503 -19.83 4.22 -18.54
C PHE A 503 -20.66 3.74 -19.75
N ASP A 504 -20.02 3.71 -20.92
CA ASP A 504 -20.59 3.13 -22.15
C ASP A 504 -19.96 1.76 -22.40
N LEU A 505 -20.76 0.79 -22.83
CA LEU A 505 -20.34 -0.59 -23.00
C LEU A 505 -20.32 -0.96 -24.49
N PHE A 506 -19.15 -1.32 -25.01
CA PHE A 506 -18.94 -1.84 -26.36
C PHE A 506 -18.59 -3.31 -26.29
N ILE A 507 -19.37 -4.16 -26.95
CA ILE A 507 -19.17 -5.60 -26.98
C ILE A 507 -18.94 -6.03 -28.42
N THR A 508 -17.80 -6.65 -28.73
CA THR A 508 -17.55 -7.27 -30.03
C THR A 508 -17.81 -8.78 -29.94
N THR A 509 -18.51 -9.34 -30.92
CA THR A 509 -18.88 -10.77 -30.97
C THR A 509 -19.18 -11.20 -32.41
N SER A 510 -19.42 -12.49 -32.67
CA SER A 510 -19.86 -12.98 -33.98
C SER A 510 -21.31 -12.56 -34.31
N LYS A 511 -21.65 -12.44 -35.60
CA LYS A 511 -22.99 -12.04 -36.07
C LYS A 511 -24.13 -12.86 -35.48
N GLU A 512 -23.96 -14.18 -35.39
CA GLU A 512 -24.95 -15.14 -34.84
C GLU A 512 -25.24 -14.90 -33.35
N LYS A 513 -24.21 -14.59 -32.56
CA LYS A 513 -24.29 -14.42 -31.10
C LYS A 513 -24.85 -13.06 -30.68
N LYS A 514 -24.92 -12.08 -31.60
CA LYS A 514 -25.35 -10.72 -31.31
C LYS A 514 -26.74 -10.68 -30.67
N LEU A 515 -27.72 -11.40 -31.21
CA LEU A 515 -29.11 -11.37 -30.73
C LEU A 515 -29.22 -11.88 -29.29
N ILE A 516 -28.48 -12.94 -28.95
CA ILE A 516 -28.49 -13.53 -27.61
C ILE A 516 -27.89 -12.55 -26.60
N LEU A 517 -26.76 -11.92 -26.94
CA LEU A 517 -26.11 -10.93 -26.08
C LEU A 517 -26.93 -9.65 -25.94
N ASP A 518 -27.59 -9.19 -27.02
CA ASP A 518 -28.49 -8.03 -26.98
C ASP A 518 -29.64 -8.28 -26.01
N SER A 519 -30.27 -9.47 -26.08
CA SER A 519 -31.34 -9.87 -25.16
C SER A 519 -30.86 -9.93 -23.70
N PHE A 520 -29.69 -10.53 -23.47
CA PHE A 520 -29.11 -10.65 -22.13
C PHE A 520 -28.77 -9.29 -21.51
N PHE A 521 -28.01 -8.45 -22.22
CA PHE A 521 -27.54 -7.17 -21.69
C PHE A 521 -28.65 -6.11 -21.57
N LYS A 522 -29.77 -6.26 -22.29
CA LYS A 522 -30.98 -5.45 -22.09
C LYS A 522 -31.77 -5.85 -20.84
N LYS A 523 -31.80 -7.15 -20.49
CA LYS A 523 -32.54 -7.66 -19.32
C LYS A 523 -31.78 -7.46 -18.01
N ILE A 524 -30.45 -7.54 -18.04
CA ILE A 524 -29.64 -7.47 -16.83
C ILE A 524 -29.48 -6.02 -16.36
N ASN A 525 -29.88 -5.76 -15.12
CA ASN A 525 -29.69 -4.44 -14.51
C ASN A 525 -28.23 -4.28 -14.05
N ILE A 526 -27.41 -3.63 -14.89
CA ILE A 526 -26.06 -3.20 -14.53
C ILE A 526 -26.12 -1.71 -14.22
N ASN A 527 -26.01 -1.39 -12.94
CA ASN A 527 -25.99 -0.02 -12.46
C ASN A 527 -24.89 0.77 -13.19
N ASN A 528 -25.18 2.01 -13.57
CA ASN A 528 -24.26 2.97 -14.21
C ASN A 528 -23.94 2.79 -15.70
N VAL A 529 -24.49 1.80 -16.41
CA VAL A 529 -24.35 1.73 -17.88
C VAL A 529 -25.23 2.79 -18.55
N ARG A 530 -24.65 3.66 -19.39
CA ARG A 530 -25.40 4.69 -20.14
C ARG A 530 -25.87 4.19 -21.50
N LYS A 531 -25.02 3.42 -22.18
CA LYS A 531 -25.26 2.93 -23.54
C LYS A 531 -24.59 1.57 -23.71
N ILE A 532 -25.26 0.65 -24.39
CA ILE A 532 -24.73 -0.65 -24.80
C ILE A 532 -24.68 -0.70 -26.32
N SER A 533 -23.58 -1.19 -26.88
CA SER A 533 -23.39 -1.32 -28.33
C SER A 533 -22.71 -2.64 -28.65
N ILE A 534 -23.46 -3.56 -29.25
CA ILE A 534 -22.95 -4.87 -29.66
C ILE A 534 -22.61 -4.84 -31.15
N ILE A 535 -21.32 -5.03 -31.45
CA ILE A 535 -20.72 -4.87 -32.76
C ILE A 535 -20.38 -6.27 -33.31
N PRO A 536 -21.03 -6.73 -34.39
CA PRO A 536 -20.70 -8.00 -35.01
C PRO A 536 -19.37 -7.90 -35.78
N VAL A 537 -18.45 -8.82 -35.50
CA VAL A 537 -17.10 -8.88 -36.10
C VAL A 537 -16.79 -10.30 -36.59
N PRO A 538 -15.93 -10.46 -37.62
CA PRO A 538 -15.48 -11.78 -38.05
C PRO A 538 -14.61 -12.44 -36.97
N ASN A 539 -14.64 -13.78 -36.91
CA ASN A 539 -13.75 -14.55 -36.03
C ASN A 539 -12.33 -14.61 -36.62
N ARG A 540 -11.60 -13.50 -36.52
CA ARG A 540 -10.26 -13.33 -37.11
C ARG A 540 -9.40 -12.40 -36.24
N GLY A 541 -8.13 -12.75 -36.03
CA GLY A 541 -7.20 -11.96 -35.22
C GLY A 541 -7.52 -11.90 -33.72
N ARG A 542 -8.28 -12.89 -33.21
CA ARG A 542 -8.65 -13.08 -31.79
C ARG A 542 -9.27 -11.80 -31.18
N ASP A 543 -8.91 -11.44 -29.95
CA ASP A 543 -9.38 -10.23 -29.27
C ASP A 543 -8.69 -8.93 -29.75
N ILE A 544 -7.54 -9.05 -30.43
CA ILE A 544 -6.68 -7.92 -30.82
C ILE A 544 -7.21 -7.20 -32.06
N ALA A 545 -7.57 -7.93 -33.12
CA ALA A 545 -8.06 -7.31 -34.35
C ALA A 545 -9.38 -6.54 -34.16
N PRO A 546 -10.41 -7.09 -33.49
CA PRO A 546 -11.62 -6.33 -33.16
C PRO A 546 -11.32 -5.08 -32.35
N PHE A 547 -10.37 -5.15 -31.41
CA PHE A 547 -9.98 -4.02 -30.60
C PHE A 547 -9.33 -2.89 -31.42
N ILE A 548 -8.39 -3.20 -32.30
CA ILE A 548 -7.71 -2.17 -33.09
C ILE A 548 -8.64 -1.55 -34.13
N ILE A 549 -9.41 -2.39 -34.82
CA ILE A 549 -10.23 -1.97 -35.96
C ILE A 549 -11.49 -1.22 -35.51
N GLU A 550 -12.25 -1.79 -34.58
CA GLU A 550 -13.47 -1.15 -34.06
C GLU A 550 -13.16 -0.09 -33.00
N GLY A 551 -12.06 -0.28 -32.26
CA GLY A 551 -11.61 0.67 -31.25
C GLY A 551 -11.29 2.04 -31.85
N LYS A 552 -10.63 2.08 -33.01
CA LYS A 552 -10.34 3.33 -33.74
C LYS A 552 -11.60 4.18 -33.99
N LYS A 553 -12.71 3.54 -34.36
CA LYS A 553 -13.97 4.24 -34.70
C LYS A 553 -14.71 4.78 -33.46
N THR A 554 -14.48 4.17 -32.30
CA THR A 554 -15.39 4.29 -31.16
C THR A 554 -14.75 4.88 -29.91
N LEU A 555 -13.44 4.69 -29.71
CA LEU A 555 -12.79 4.86 -28.41
C LEU A 555 -12.12 6.22 -28.20
N GLU A 556 -11.80 6.97 -29.26
CA GLU A 556 -11.03 8.23 -29.14
C GLU A 556 -11.73 9.33 -28.32
N LYS A 557 -13.07 9.29 -28.22
CA LYS A 557 -13.89 10.26 -27.48
C LYS A 557 -13.94 10.03 -25.96
N TYR A 558 -13.39 8.91 -25.48
CA TYR A 558 -13.40 8.54 -24.06
C TYR A 558 -12.09 8.94 -23.40
N ASP A 559 -12.15 9.19 -22.09
CA ASP A 559 -10.97 9.53 -21.31
C ASP A 559 -10.20 8.30 -20.85
N PHE A 560 -10.96 7.30 -20.38
CA PHE A 560 -10.46 6.07 -19.81
C PHE A 560 -11.27 4.90 -20.32
N ILE A 561 -10.56 3.82 -20.69
CA ILE A 561 -11.19 2.64 -21.24
C ILE A 561 -10.66 1.41 -20.54
N CYS A 562 -11.55 0.53 -20.10
CA CYS A 562 -11.18 -0.79 -19.65
C CYS A 562 -11.40 -1.79 -20.78
N ARG A 563 -10.36 -2.52 -21.12
CA ARG A 563 -10.38 -3.58 -22.11
C ARG A 563 -10.32 -4.94 -21.41
N ILE A 564 -11.31 -5.77 -21.68
CA ILE A 564 -11.36 -7.17 -21.24
C ILE A 564 -11.87 -8.07 -22.36
N HIS A 565 -11.70 -9.38 -22.25
CA HIS A 565 -12.23 -10.33 -23.24
C HIS A 565 -12.57 -11.69 -22.61
N SER A 566 -13.40 -12.46 -23.32
CA SER A 566 -13.83 -13.79 -22.92
C SER A 566 -12.71 -14.81 -23.11
N LYS A 567 -11.81 -14.92 -22.13
CA LYS A 567 -10.72 -15.88 -22.16
C LYS A 567 -11.17 -17.25 -21.62
N SER A 568 -11.52 -18.16 -22.52
CA SER A 568 -11.65 -19.59 -22.20
C SER A 568 -10.53 -20.36 -22.88
N SER A 569 -9.65 -20.98 -22.09
CA SER A 569 -8.72 -21.96 -22.62
C SER A 569 -9.04 -23.31 -22.01
N LYS A 570 -9.55 -24.22 -22.85
CA LYS A 570 -9.67 -25.65 -22.52
C LYS A 570 -8.32 -26.37 -22.60
N LYS A 571 -7.29 -25.74 -23.17
CA LYS A 571 -5.97 -26.34 -23.46
C LYS A 571 -4.89 -26.03 -22.42
N TYR A 572 -5.08 -25.02 -21.56
CA TYR A 572 -4.16 -24.71 -20.46
C TYR A 572 -4.79 -25.15 -19.13
N VAL A 573 -4.07 -25.97 -18.37
CA VAL A 573 -4.50 -26.52 -17.06
C VAL A 573 -5.00 -25.42 -16.09
N ASN A 574 -4.55 -24.16 -16.26
CA ASN A 574 -4.91 -23.01 -15.40
C ASN A 574 -5.62 -21.85 -16.14
N GLY A 575 -6.20 -22.08 -17.32
CA GLY A 575 -6.81 -21.00 -18.15
C GLY A 575 -7.92 -20.21 -17.45
N ASN A 576 -8.75 -20.87 -16.66
CA ASN A 576 -9.81 -20.23 -15.86
C ASN A 576 -9.25 -19.39 -14.71
N SER A 577 -8.22 -19.88 -14.02
CA SER A 577 -7.55 -19.17 -12.93
C SER A 577 -6.86 -17.90 -13.44
N TRP A 578 -6.25 -17.96 -14.63
CA TRP A 578 -5.67 -16.77 -15.27
C TRP A 578 -6.73 -15.71 -15.61
N ARG A 579 -7.89 -16.12 -16.15
CA ARG A 579 -9.00 -15.19 -16.42
C ARG A 579 -9.48 -14.51 -15.13
N LYS A 580 -9.78 -15.30 -14.09
CA LYS A 580 -10.26 -14.78 -12.80
C LYS A 580 -9.25 -13.82 -12.18
N TYR A 581 -7.95 -14.12 -12.29
CA TYR A 581 -6.86 -13.24 -11.87
C TYR A 581 -6.88 -11.89 -12.61
N LEU A 582 -7.05 -11.88 -13.94
CA LEU A 582 -7.12 -10.62 -14.70
C LEU A 582 -8.35 -9.80 -14.33
N TYR A 583 -9.53 -10.45 -14.21
CA TYR A 583 -10.77 -9.78 -13.83
C TYR A 583 -10.71 -9.21 -12.42
N SER A 584 -10.21 -9.98 -11.44
CA SER A 584 -10.09 -9.53 -10.06
C SER A 584 -9.12 -8.35 -9.91
N ASN A 585 -8.06 -8.27 -10.71
CA ASN A 585 -7.11 -7.16 -10.68
C ASN A 585 -7.63 -5.87 -11.35
N LEU A 586 -8.53 -5.97 -12.33
CA LEU A 586 -9.02 -4.81 -13.09
C LEU A 586 -10.39 -4.31 -12.63
N LEU A 587 -11.25 -5.20 -12.14
CA LEU A 587 -12.67 -4.96 -11.84
C LEU A 587 -13.14 -5.63 -10.53
N GLY A 588 -12.22 -6.06 -9.65
CA GLY A 588 -12.55 -6.90 -8.49
C GLY A 588 -13.58 -6.32 -7.51
N ASN A 589 -13.51 -5.02 -7.19
CA ASN A 589 -14.52 -4.32 -6.38
C ASN A 589 -14.58 -2.81 -6.67
N LYS A 590 -15.61 -2.11 -6.15
CA LYS A 590 -15.84 -0.67 -6.37
C LYS A 590 -14.67 0.21 -5.96
N LYS A 591 -14.14 0.00 -4.75
CA LYS A 591 -13.03 0.77 -4.18
C LYS A 591 -11.74 0.62 -4.99
N GLN A 592 -11.52 -0.56 -5.56
CA GLN A 592 -10.40 -0.84 -6.44
C GLN A 592 -10.53 -0.07 -7.76
N VAL A 593 -11.70 -0.12 -8.40
CA VAL A 593 -11.95 0.61 -9.66
C VAL A 593 -11.85 2.12 -9.44
N GLU A 594 -12.42 2.64 -8.35
CA GLU A 594 -12.24 4.04 -7.89
C GLU A 594 -10.76 4.42 -7.88
N LYS A 595 -9.92 3.60 -7.24
CA LYS A 595 -8.49 3.90 -7.10
C LYS A 595 -7.69 3.79 -8.39
N ILE A 596 -8.05 2.86 -9.28
CA ILE A 596 -7.45 2.79 -10.62
C ILE A 596 -7.73 4.11 -11.37
N ILE A 597 -8.98 4.58 -11.33
CA ILE A 597 -9.38 5.83 -12.00
C ILE A 597 -8.75 7.05 -11.33
N GLU A 598 -8.74 7.13 -10.00
CA GLU A 598 -8.02 8.18 -9.26
C GLU A 598 -6.53 8.19 -9.60
N TYR A 599 -5.90 7.03 -9.73
CA TYR A 599 -4.49 6.95 -10.08
C TYR A 599 -4.23 7.48 -11.50
N PHE A 600 -5.10 7.16 -12.46
CA PHE A 600 -5.05 7.81 -13.78
C PHE A 600 -5.23 9.33 -13.68
N ILE A 601 -6.20 9.79 -12.91
CA ILE A 601 -6.49 11.23 -12.74
C ILE A 601 -5.28 11.96 -12.16
N ASN A 602 -4.68 11.41 -11.11
CA ASN A 602 -3.53 11.99 -10.40
C ASN A 602 -2.22 11.91 -11.21
N ASN A 603 -2.17 11.10 -12.27
CA ASN A 603 -0.99 10.94 -13.12
C ASN A 603 -1.36 11.23 -14.59
N PRO A 604 -1.32 12.50 -15.04
CA PRO A 604 -1.69 12.87 -16.41
C PRO A 604 -0.88 12.16 -17.50
N ARG A 605 0.39 11.81 -17.21
CA ARG A 605 1.27 11.04 -18.11
C ARG A 605 1.03 9.54 -18.08
N LEU A 606 0.20 9.00 -17.19
CA LEU A 606 -0.09 7.57 -17.17
C LEU A 606 -1.05 7.20 -18.30
N GLY A 607 -0.59 6.35 -19.22
CA GLY A 607 -1.34 5.87 -20.37
C GLY A 607 -1.98 4.50 -20.21
N LEU A 608 -1.37 3.61 -19.43
CA LEU A 608 -1.82 2.22 -19.27
C LEU A 608 -1.69 1.72 -17.83
N ILE A 609 -2.69 0.97 -17.36
CA ILE A 609 -2.65 0.18 -16.11
C ILE A 609 -3.02 -1.27 -16.43
N TYR A 610 -2.18 -2.22 -16.03
CA TYR A 610 -2.38 -3.63 -16.34
C TYR A 610 -1.95 -4.56 -15.19
N PRO A 611 -2.53 -5.77 -15.06
CA PRO A 611 -2.16 -6.71 -14.01
C PRO A 611 -0.72 -7.21 -14.15
N ASP A 612 -0.08 -7.53 -13.04
CA ASP A 612 1.20 -8.25 -13.04
C ASP A 612 1.06 -9.63 -13.70
N ASN A 613 2.17 -10.20 -14.14
CA ASN A 613 2.21 -11.48 -14.81
C ASN A 613 1.67 -12.58 -13.90
N PHE A 614 0.73 -13.36 -14.42
CA PHE A 614 0.22 -14.53 -13.72
C PHE A 614 1.34 -15.58 -13.64
N LEU A 615 1.81 -15.92 -12.44
CA LEU A 615 3.03 -16.72 -12.24
C LEU A 615 3.13 -17.98 -13.13
N PRO A 616 2.05 -18.78 -13.33
CA PRO A 616 2.10 -19.98 -14.17
C PRO A 616 2.41 -19.75 -15.66
N ILE A 617 2.44 -18.52 -16.16
CA ILE A 617 2.70 -18.20 -17.57
C ILE A 617 4.03 -17.48 -17.83
N ILE A 618 4.86 -17.29 -16.82
CA ILE A 618 6.12 -16.51 -16.94
C ILE A 618 7.02 -17.06 -18.07
N ASN A 619 7.08 -18.37 -18.24
CA ASN A 619 7.92 -19.03 -19.26
C ASN A 619 7.44 -18.77 -20.70
N PHE A 620 6.26 -18.20 -20.91
CA PHE A 620 5.71 -17.87 -22.25
C PHE A 620 5.83 -16.38 -22.61
N LEU A 621 6.48 -15.59 -21.76
CA LEU A 621 6.58 -14.13 -21.93
C LEU A 621 7.71 -13.69 -22.86
N GLU A 622 8.56 -14.60 -23.33
CA GLU A 622 9.62 -14.27 -24.28
C GLU A 622 9.07 -13.87 -25.67
N TRP A 623 9.95 -13.32 -26.52
CA TRP A 623 9.58 -13.01 -27.90
C TRP A 623 9.28 -14.27 -28.72
N GLY A 624 10.09 -15.32 -28.59
CA GLY A 624 9.94 -16.57 -29.34
C GLY A 624 9.74 -16.34 -30.84
N SER A 625 8.77 -17.05 -31.42
CA SER A 625 8.37 -16.92 -32.84
C SER A 625 7.66 -15.59 -33.17
N ASN A 626 7.30 -14.78 -32.17
CA ASN A 626 6.59 -13.52 -32.36
C ASN A 626 7.51 -12.35 -32.77
N PHE A 627 8.84 -12.48 -32.59
CA PHE A 627 9.78 -11.37 -32.82
C PHE A 627 9.69 -10.80 -34.24
N ASN A 628 9.66 -11.64 -35.27
CA ASN A 628 9.68 -11.17 -36.66
C ASN A 628 8.43 -10.35 -37.02
N HIS A 629 7.25 -10.82 -36.60
CA HIS A 629 6.00 -10.09 -36.76
C HIS A 629 6.00 -8.79 -35.94
N ALA A 630 6.49 -8.83 -34.69
CA ALA A 630 6.58 -7.65 -33.84
C ALA A 630 7.55 -6.62 -34.41
N LYS A 631 8.67 -7.05 -34.99
CA LYS A 631 9.69 -6.20 -35.61
C LYS A 631 9.13 -5.44 -36.80
N ASN A 632 8.41 -6.12 -37.69
CA ASN A 632 7.76 -5.48 -38.84
C ASN A 632 6.76 -4.38 -38.40
N ILE A 633 5.96 -4.63 -37.36
CA ILE A 633 5.01 -3.65 -36.83
C ILE A 633 5.74 -2.52 -36.10
N ALA A 634 6.76 -2.85 -35.30
CA ALA A 634 7.58 -1.88 -34.59
C ALA A 634 8.28 -0.92 -35.56
N ASP A 635 8.82 -1.41 -36.68
CA ASP A 635 9.47 -0.59 -37.70
C ASP A 635 8.49 0.38 -38.36
N LYS A 636 7.25 -0.07 -38.68
CA LYS A 636 6.17 0.82 -39.15
C LYS A 636 5.81 1.91 -38.15
N LEU A 637 5.91 1.61 -36.86
CA LEU A 637 5.65 2.53 -35.75
C LEU A 637 6.88 3.36 -35.33
N LYS A 638 8.04 3.14 -35.95
CA LYS A 638 9.33 3.72 -35.57
C LYS A 638 9.72 3.41 -34.12
N LEU A 639 9.44 2.19 -33.66
CA LEU A 639 9.80 1.68 -32.34
C LEU A 639 11.09 0.86 -32.42
N LYS A 640 11.96 1.01 -31.42
CA LYS A 640 13.14 0.17 -31.24
C LYS A 640 12.79 -1.02 -30.35
N ILE A 641 12.98 -2.23 -30.86
CA ILE A 641 12.88 -3.49 -30.10
C ILE A 641 14.11 -4.35 -30.40
N SER A 642 14.60 -5.06 -29.39
CA SER A 642 15.70 -6.02 -29.51
C SER A 642 15.22 -7.45 -29.24
N LYS A 643 15.85 -8.43 -29.89
CA LYS A 643 15.55 -9.85 -29.68
C LYS A 643 16.04 -10.34 -28.32
N ASP A 644 17.08 -9.69 -27.79
CA ASP A 644 17.72 -10.03 -26.51
C ASP A 644 17.00 -9.41 -25.30
N GLU A 645 16.02 -8.53 -25.53
CA GLU A 645 15.18 -7.95 -24.49
C GLU A 645 13.99 -8.86 -24.18
N ILE A 646 13.61 -9.02 -22.91
CA ILE A 646 12.33 -9.65 -22.55
C ILE A 646 11.21 -8.62 -22.74
N PRO A 647 10.17 -8.88 -23.55
CA PRO A 647 9.13 -7.90 -23.78
C PRO A 647 8.31 -7.69 -22.51
N ILE A 648 8.07 -6.42 -22.16
CA ILE A 648 7.17 -6.03 -21.08
C ILE A 648 5.82 -5.66 -21.69
N PHE A 649 4.78 -6.41 -21.34
CA PHE A 649 3.45 -6.23 -21.91
C PHE A 649 2.33 -6.74 -20.99
N PRO A 650 1.07 -6.29 -21.18
CA PRO A 650 -0.06 -6.82 -20.44
C PRO A 650 -0.36 -8.26 -20.90
N SER A 651 0.16 -9.24 -20.16
CA SER A 651 0.01 -10.65 -20.51
C SER A 651 -1.47 -11.09 -20.38
N GLY A 652 -2.06 -11.46 -21.52
CA GLY A 652 -3.48 -11.73 -21.63
C GLY A 652 -4.31 -10.54 -22.11
N SER A 653 -3.66 -9.44 -22.50
CA SER A 653 -4.22 -8.33 -23.27
C SER A 653 -5.37 -7.54 -22.58
N MET A 654 -5.58 -7.71 -21.27
CA MET A 654 -6.61 -6.98 -20.51
C MET A 654 -5.98 -5.86 -19.68
N PHE A 655 -6.50 -4.64 -19.80
CA PHE A 655 -5.92 -3.46 -19.15
C PHE A 655 -6.86 -2.26 -19.18
N TRP A 656 -6.60 -1.28 -18.31
CA TRP A 656 -7.15 0.07 -18.41
C TRP A 656 -6.18 0.97 -19.19
N PHE A 657 -6.70 1.89 -20.02
CA PHE A 657 -5.85 2.79 -20.79
C PHE A 657 -6.52 4.13 -21.13
N ARG A 658 -5.69 5.12 -21.45
CA ARG A 658 -6.09 6.35 -22.14
C ARG A 658 -6.01 6.12 -23.65
N PRO A 659 -7.04 6.45 -24.45
CA PRO A 659 -7.01 6.23 -25.91
C PRO A 659 -5.80 6.87 -26.61
N LYS A 660 -5.39 8.06 -26.15
CA LYS A 660 -4.23 8.78 -26.67
C LYS A 660 -2.91 8.01 -26.50
N ALA A 661 -2.81 7.13 -25.50
CA ALA A 661 -1.61 6.33 -25.26
C ALA A 661 -1.40 5.26 -26.35
N LEU A 662 -2.47 4.78 -26.99
CA LEU A 662 -2.40 3.79 -28.06
C LEU A 662 -2.70 4.38 -29.45
N LYS A 663 -2.70 5.71 -29.58
CA LYS A 663 -3.08 6.42 -30.80
C LYS A 663 -2.35 5.91 -32.05
N LYS A 664 -1.01 5.83 -31.99
CA LYS A 664 -0.18 5.32 -33.10
C LYS A 664 -0.59 3.91 -33.57
N LEU A 665 -1.03 3.05 -32.66
CA LEU A 665 -1.49 1.70 -33.01
C LEU A 665 -2.84 1.74 -33.74
N PHE A 666 -3.77 2.60 -33.33
CA PHE A 666 -5.04 2.81 -34.05
C PHE A 666 -4.83 3.48 -35.43
N GLU A 667 -3.74 4.19 -35.62
CA GLU A 667 -3.39 4.86 -36.88
C GLU A 667 -2.73 3.94 -37.92
N LEU A 668 -2.28 2.73 -37.56
CA LEU A 668 -1.62 1.76 -38.46
C LEU A 668 -2.47 1.25 -39.64
N ARG A 669 -3.76 1.61 -39.70
CA ARG A 669 -4.73 1.22 -40.75
C ARG A 669 -4.78 -0.30 -41.04
N LEU A 670 -4.57 -1.13 -40.01
CA LEU A 670 -4.77 -2.57 -40.11
C LEU A 670 -6.24 -2.91 -40.38
N ASN A 671 -6.46 -3.98 -41.13
CA ASN A 671 -7.77 -4.55 -41.45
C ASN A 671 -7.83 -6.03 -41.07
N TYR A 672 -9.01 -6.65 -41.10
CA TYR A 672 -9.17 -8.04 -40.67
C TYR A 672 -8.39 -9.05 -41.53
N ASN A 673 -8.11 -8.75 -42.80
CA ASN A 673 -7.37 -9.64 -43.69
C ASN A 673 -5.87 -9.69 -43.37
N ASP A 674 -5.35 -8.69 -42.64
CA ASP A 674 -3.97 -8.69 -42.19
C ASP A 674 -3.72 -9.74 -41.11
N PHE A 675 -4.75 -10.19 -40.39
CA PHE A 675 -4.63 -11.21 -39.33
C PHE A 675 -4.88 -12.62 -39.86
N GLU A 676 -4.41 -13.65 -39.16
CA GLU A 676 -4.60 -15.05 -39.52
C GLU A 676 -6.05 -15.52 -39.26
N LYS A 677 -6.56 -16.46 -40.07
CA LYS A 677 -7.88 -17.08 -39.85
C LYS A 677 -7.83 -17.98 -38.62
N SER A 678 -8.84 -17.93 -37.76
CA SER A 678 -8.90 -18.69 -36.50
C SER A 678 -8.94 -20.23 -36.64
N SER A 679 -8.93 -20.77 -37.87
CA SER A 679 -8.94 -22.21 -38.19
C SER A 679 -7.57 -22.88 -38.18
N THR A 680 -6.47 -22.12 -38.09
CA THR A 680 -5.13 -22.69 -37.93
C THR A 680 -4.91 -23.07 -36.46
N ASN A 681 -4.58 -24.33 -36.18
CA ASN A 681 -4.25 -24.86 -34.84
C ASN A 681 -3.02 -24.19 -34.16
N GLN A 682 -2.54 -23.05 -34.66
CA GLN A 682 -1.42 -22.29 -34.12
C GLN A 682 -1.80 -21.62 -32.79
N VAL A 683 -1.06 -21.99 -31.75
CA VAL A 683 -1.26 -21.55 -30.37
C VAL A 683 -0.59 -20.19 -30.11
N ASP A 684 0.57 -19.92 -30.74
CA ASP A 684 1.44 -18.75 -30.59
C ASP A 684 2.10 -18.37 -31.94
N GLY A 685 2.74 -17.20 -32.06
CA GLY A 685 3.49 -16.79 -33.26
C GLY A 685 2.72 -15.94 -34.28
N THR A 686 1.53 -15.46 -33.92
CA THR A 686 0.63 -14.71 -34.82
C THR A 686 0.80 -13.19 -34.70
N ILE A 687 0.29 -12.44 -35.68
CA ILE A 687 0.29 -10.96 -35.63
C ILE A 687 -0.45 -10.42 -34.38
N ALA A 688 -1.49 -11.11 -33.92
CA ALA A 688 -2.18 -10.74 -32.68
C ALA A 688 -1.25 -10.79 -31.45
N HIS A 689 -0.45 -11.84 -31.30
CA HIS A 689 0.51 -11.99 -30.20
C HIS A 689 1.71 -11.04 -30.32
N ALA A 690 2.12 -10.71 -31.54
CA ALA A 690 3.12 -9.70 -31.79
C ALA A 690 2.66 -8.30 -31.34
N ILE A 691 1.43 -7.91 -31.69
CA ILE A 691 0.83 -6.64 -31.26
C ILE A 691 0.64 -6.60 -29.73
N GLU A 692 0.21 -7.69 -29.12
CA GLU A 692 0.05 -7.78 -27.66
C GLU A 692 1.34 -7.40 -26.93
N ARG A 693 2.50 -7.87 -27.42
CA ARG A 693 3.84 -7.57 -26.88
C ARG A 693 4.31 -6.13 -27.11
N LEU A 694 3.61 -5.35 -27.94
CA LEU A 694 4.00 -3.97 -28.29
C LEU A 694 3.20 -2.88 -27.55
N PHE A 695 2.12 -3.21 -26.82
CA PHE A 695 1.26 -2.19 -26.20
C PHE A 695 2.02 -1.17 -25.34
N ILE A 696 2.99 -1.62 -24.55
CA ILE A 696 3.75 -0.75 -23.65
C ILE A 696 4.73 0.13 -24.42
N LYS A 697 5.48 -0.42 -25.38
CA LYS A 697 6.37 0.36 -26.25
C LYS A 697 5.59 1.40 -27.07
N VAL A 698 4.38 1.08 -27.52
CA VAL A 698 3.48 2.04 -28.17
C VAL A 698 3.10 3.17 -27.20
N CYS A 699 2.69 2.83 -25.97
CA CYS A 699 2.35 3.78 -24.93
C CYS A 699 3.50 4.77 -24.66
N GLU A 700 4.70 4.25 -24.45
CA GLU A 700 5.92 5.02 -24.23
C GLU A 700 6.23 5.94 -25.42
N SER A 701 6.10 5.44 -26.64
CA SER A 701 6.32 6.24 -27.85
C SER A 701 5.33 7.39 -28.05
N ASN A 702 4.18 7.35 -27.36
CA ASN A 702 3.20 8.44 -27.33
C ASN A 702 3.42 9.38 -26.13
N ASN A 703 4.58 9.30 -25.45
CA ASN A 703 4.95 10.05 -24.26
C ASN A 703 4.07 9.77 -23.04
N PHE A 704 3.56 8.54 -22.93
CA PHE A 704 2.81 8.08 -21.76
C PHE A 704 3.55 6.96 -21.03
N SER A 705 3.49 6.96 -19.71
CA SER A 705 3.98 5.87 -18.87
C SER A 705 2.95 4.74 -18.74
N SER A 706 3.40 3.57 -18.31
CA SER A 706 2.53 2.46 -17.95
C SER A 706 2.77 2.03 -16.51
N LYS A 707 1.76 1.42 -15.88
CA LYS A 707 1.88 0.91 -14.50
C LYS A 707 1.29 -0.49 -14.38
N LYS A 708 2.08 -1.36 -13.77
CA LYS A 708 1.69 -2.71 -13.38
C LYS A 708 1.02 -2.69 -12.01
N ILE A 709 -0.01 -3.52 -11.80
CA ILE A 709 -0.76 -3.64 -10.55
C ILE A 709 -0.94 -5.09 -10.10
N LEU A 710 -0.97 -5.31 -8.79
CA LEU A 710 -1.31 -6.60 -8.18
C LEU A 710 -2.27 -6.37 -7.00
N PHE A 711 -3.41 -7.04 -7.02
CA PHE A 711 -4.41 -7.01 -5.96
C PHE A 711 -4.50 -8.37 -5.30
N ASN A 712 -4.09 -8.45 -4.03
CA ASN A 712 -4.16 -9.65 -3.21
C ASN A 712 -5.51 -9.70 -2.44
N PRO A 713 -6.39 -10.69 -2.67
CA PRO A 713 -7.68 -10.78 -1.97
C PRO A 713 -7.58 -11.09 -0.48
N SER A 714 -6.48 -11.67 -0.01
CA SER A 714 -6.37 -12.27 1.34
C SER A 714 -5.74 -11.39 2.42
N VAL A 715 -5.39 -10.13 2.12
CA VAL A 715 -4.79 -9.22 3.12
C VAL A 715 -5.71 -8.04 3.39
N ASN A 716 -6.29 -8.04 4.60
CA ASN A 716 -7.03 -6.95 5.22
C ASN A 716 -6.61 -5.55 4.75
N ASN A 717 -7.51 -4.86 4.01
CA ASN A 717 -7.70 -3.40 3.87
C ASN A 717 -6.48 -2.44 3.80
N LYS A 718 -5.24 -2.92 3.72
CA LYS A 718 -4.02 -2.15 3.48
C LYS A 718 -3.56 -2.44 2.06
N MET A 719 -3.63 -1.39 1.25
CA MET A 719 -3.10 -1.40 -0.10
C MET A 719 -1.58 -1.36 -0.05
N ASP A 720 -0.93 -2.28 -0.74
CA ASP A 720 0.46 -2.13 -1.08
C ASP A 720 0.55 -1.42 -2.45
N PHE A 721 0.49 -0.09 -2.43
CA PHE A 721 0.98 0.74 -3.55
C PHE A 721 2.47 1.00 -3.34
N ASN A 722 3.29 -0.05 -3.25
CA ASN A 722 4.73 0.11 -3.28
C ASN A 722 5.17 0.37 -4.74
N ILE A 723 5.00 1.63 -5.15
CA ILE A 723 5.28 2.15 -6.48
C ILE A 723 6.80 2.23 -6.76
N ASN A 724 7.67 2.04 -5.75
CA ASN A 724 9.12 2.28 -5.82
C ASN A 724 10.02 1.03 -5.85
N LYS A 725 9.47 -0.17 -6.06
CA LYS A 725 10.29 -1.35 -6.38
C LYS A 725 9.73 -1.96 -7.64
N ASP A 726 10.14 -1.45 -8.80
CA ASP A 726 10.15 -2.18 -10.07
C ASP A 726 10.72 -1.28 -11.16
N ILE A 727 12.02 -1.36 -11.35
CA ILE A 727 12.71 -1.79 -12.57
C ILE A 727 14.13 -2.06 -12.08
N VAL A 728 14.44 -3.33 -11.83
CA VAL A 728 15.83 -3.75 -11.82
C VAL A 728 16.11 -4.16 -13.26
N ASP A 729 16.85 -3.32 -13.98
CA ASP A 729 17.46 -3.74 -15.24
C ASP A 729 18.48 -4.82 -14.90
N TYR A 730 18.11 -6.07 -15.17
CA TYR A 730 18.98 -7.22 -14.92
C TYR A 730 20.29 -7.09 -15.70
N ASN A 731 20.29 -6.46 -16.88
CA ASN A 731 21.49 -6.27 -17.69
C ASN A 731 22.36 -5.10 -17.16
N GLU A 732 21.75 -4.06 -16.60
CA GLU A 732 22.49 -2.94 -15.96
C GLU A 732 23.16 -3.35 -14.63
N LEU A 733 22.59 -4.33 -13.91
CA LEU A 733 23.24 -4.96 -12.74
C LEU A 733 24.41 -5.88 -13.13
N ILE A 734 24.28 -6.61 -14.24
CA ILE A 734 25.30 -7.55 -14.72
C ILE A 734 26.55 -6.80 -15.23
N GLN A 735 26.38 -5.64 -15.88
CA GLN A 735 27.51 -4.90 -16.46
C GLN A 735 28.30 -4.05 -15.46
N ARG A 736 27.74 -3.69 -14.30
CA ARG A 736 28.39 -2.74 -13.38
C ARG A 736 29.32 -3.33 -12.33
N HIS A 737 29.41 -4.65 -12.18
CA HIS A 737 30.09 -5.20 -11.02
C HIS A 737 30.78 -6.54 -11.25
N ASN A 738 32.11 -6.51 -11.27
CA ASN A 738 33.00 -7.65 -11.05
C ASN A 738 32.96 -8.06 -9.56
N LYS A 739 31.75 -8.28 -9.02
CA LYS A 739 31.53 -8.52 -7.59
C LYS A 739 31.56 -10.01 -7.26
N LYS A 740 32.11 -10.39 -6.11
CA LYS A 740 32.11 -11.79 -5.64
C LYS A 740 30.75 -12.14 -5.06
N VAL A 741 29.99 -13.00 -5.74
CA VAL A 741 28.66 -13.46 -5.34
C VAL A 741 28.71 -14.91 -4.84
N ILE A 742 28.11 -15.18 -3.68
CA ILE A 742 27.92 -16.53 -3.15
C ILE A 742 26.44 -16.86 -2.97
N LEU A 743 26.06 -18.07 -3.36
CA LEU A 743 24.75 -18.65 -3.10
C LEU A 743 24.87 -19.77 -2.07
N ILE A 744 24.07 -19.71 -1.01
CA ILE A 744 24.11 -20.62 0.11
C ILE A 744 22.78 -21.36 0.16
N ILE A 745 22.82 -22.68 -0.09
CA ILE A 745 21.64 -23.53 -0.10
C ILE A 745 21.67 -24.43 1.14
N HIS A 746 20.62 -24.37 1.94
CA HIS A 746 20.34 -25.39 2.94
C HIS A 746 19.36 -26.42 2.37
N LEU A 747 19.90 -27.58 1.96
CA LEU A 747 19.16 -28.71 1.41
C LEU A 747 18.74 -29.64 2.55
N TYR A 748 17.58 -29.40 3.14
CA TYR A 748 16.94 -30.32 4.07
C TYR A 748 16.16 -31.42 3.31
N TYR A 749 15.51 -31.06 2.20
CA TYR A 749 14.73 -31.96 1.36
C TYR A 749 15.50 -32.29 0.07
N LEU A 750 16.11 -33.49 0.01
CA LEU A 750 16.94 -33.93 -1.12
C LEU A 750 16.15 -34.14 -2.42
N ASP A 751 14.84 -34.38 -2.34
CA ASP A 751 13.99 -34.54 -3.53
C ASP A 751 13.77 -33.22 -4.29
N LEU A 752 14.07 -32.07 -3.67
CA LEU A 752 14.01 -30.76 -4.33
C LEU A 752 15.29 -30.38 -5.08
N VAL A 753 16.33 -31.24 -5.08
CA VAL A 753 17.59 -31.00 -5.79
C VAL A 753 17.36 -30.70 -7.27
N ASP A 754 16.43 -31.41 -7.90
CA ASP A 754 16.13 -31.26 -9.33
C ASP A 754 15.51 -29.89 -9.64
N GLU A 755 14.64 -29.41 -8.75
CA GLU A 755 14.00 -28.11 -8.89
C GLU A 755 15.02 -26.98 -8.69
N PHE A 756 15.84 -27.07 -7.64
CA PHE A 756 16.91 -26.12 -7.41
C PHE A 756 17.89 -26.07 -8.57
N PHE A 757 18.32 -27.21 -9.10
CA PHE A 757 19.20 -27.26 -10.27
C PHE A 757 18.67 -26.43 -11.45
N GLN A 758 17.36 -26.50 -11.74
CA GLN A 758 16.76 -25.71 -12.82
C GLN A 758 16.80 -24.21 -12.55
N TYR A 759 16.55 -23.78 -11.32
CA TYR A 759 16.65 -22.36 -10.96
C TYR A 759 18.08 -21.85 -10.99
N LEU A 760 19.04 -22.64 -10.47
CA LEU A 760 20.45 -22.29 -10.45
C LEU A 760 21.01 -22.11 -11.86
N LYS A 761 20.64 -23.02 -12.78
CA LYS A 761 21.05 -22.94 -14.20
C LYS A 761 20.65 -21.64 -14.88
N ASN A 762 19.56 -21.00 -14.44
CA ASN A 762 19.02 -19.79 -15.04
C ASN A 762 19.62 -18.49 -14.48
N ILE A 763 20.53 -18.57 -13.49
CA ILE A 763 21.19 -17.39 -12.95
C ILE A 763 22.18 -16.84 -13.99
N PRO A 764 22.03 -15.58 -14.45
CA PRO A 764 22.77 -15.05 -15.60
C PRO A 764 24.20 -14.60 -15.29
N ILE A 765 24.67 -14.78 -14.05
CA ILE A 765 26.01 -14.38 -13.59
C ILE A 765 26.78 -15.56 -13.03
N LYS A 766 28.11 -15.42 -12.93
CA LYS A 766 28.98 -16.36 -12.23
C LYS A 766 28.84 -16.18 -10.71
N PHE A 767 28.74 -17.27 -9.96
CA PHE A 767 28.69 -17.26 -8.50
C PHE A 767 29.38 -18.49 -7.90
N ASP A 768 29.79 -18.40 -6.64
CA ASP A 768 30.22 -19.56 -5.85
C ASP A 768 29.00 -20.17 -5.13
N LEU A 769 28.95 -21.49 -5.03
CA LEU A 769 27.81 -22.22 -4.48
C LEU A 769 28.25 -22.97 -3.21
N LEU A 770 27.59 -22.69 -2.09
CA LEU A 770 27.77 -23.41 -0.83
C LEU A 770 26.49 -24.20 -0.54
N ILE A 771 26.62 -25.52 -0.35
CA ILE A 771 25.51 -26.42 -0.04
C ILE A 771 25.72 -26.98 1.36
N THR A 772 24.71 -26.83 2.19
CA THR A 772 24.63 -27.39 3.54
C THR A 772 23.50 -28.40 3.58
N SER A 773 23.74 -29.56 4.17
CA SER A 773 22.74 -30.63 4.28
C SER A 773 22.93 -31.38 5.59
N PRO A 774 21.84 -31.78 6.28
CA PRO A 774 21.93 -32.63 7.46
C PRO A 774 22.39 -34.06 7.16
N ILE A 775 22.22 -34.48 5.91
CA ILE A 775 22.54 -35.82 5.42
C ILE A 775 23.61 -35.70 4.32
N GLU A 776 24.42 -36.74 4.13
CA GLU A 776 25.35 -36.78 3.02
C GLU A 776 24.62 -36.73 1.67
N LEU A 777 25.10 -35.86 0.78
CA LEU A 777 24.55 -35.76 -0.57
C LEU A 777 24.95 -36.99 -1.37
N ASN A 778 23.97 -37.63 -2.00
CA ASN A 778 24.24 -38.76 -2.89
C ASN A 778 25.04 -38.30 -4.13
N LYS A 779 25.79 -39.23 -4.73
CA LYS A 779 26.67 -38.97 -5.88
C LYS A 779 25.93 -38.30 -7.06
N LYS A 780 24.67 -38.69 -7.29
CA LYS A 780 23.82 -38.13 -8.34
C LYS A 780 23.51 -36.64 -8.12
N ALA A 781 23.20 -36.22 -6.90
CA ALA A 781 22.97 -34.82 -6.55
C ALA A 781 24.26 -34.00 -6.63
N PHE A 782 25.38 -34.59 -6.20
CA PHE A 782 26.70 -33.99 -6.27
C PHE A 782 27.11 -33.68 -7.72
N ASP A 783 27.06 -34.68 -8.60
CA ASP A 783 27.40 -34.54 -10.02
C ASP A 783 26.50 -33.51 -10.72
N LYS A 784 25.22 -33.46 -10.32
CA LYS A 784 24.25 -32.53 -10.87
C LYS A 784 24.60 -31.07 -10.56
N PHE A 785 24.96 -30.73 -9.33
CA PHE A 785 25.41 -29.37 -9.02
C PHE A 785 26.74 -29.03 -9.70
N HIS A 786 27.66 -29.99 -9.85
CA HIS A 786 28.93 -29.80 -10.57
C HIS A 786 28.76 -29.56 -12.08
N SER A 787 27.64 -29.99 -12.67
CA SER A 787 27.34 -29.74 -14.08
C SER A 787 26.89 -28.30 -14.40
N LEU A 788 26.72 -27.43 -13.39
CA LEU A 788 26.28 -26.05 -13.57
C LEU A 788 27.41 -25.17 -14.14
N THR A 789 27.25 -24.73 -15.38
CA THR A 789 28.26 -23.94 -16.11
C THR A 789 28.43 -22.52 -15.58
N ASN A 790 27.49 -22.00 -14.79
CA ASN A 790 27.51 -20.67 -14.19
C ASN A 790 28.02 -20.66 -12.74
N VAL A 791 28.44 -21.81 -12.20
CA VAL A 791 29.06 -21.90 -10.87
C VAL A 791 30.59 -21.89 -11.00
N SER A 792 31.26 -21.06 -10.20
CA SER A 792 32.73 -20.92 -10.22
C SER A 792 33.43 -21.86 -9.24
N LYS A 793 32.89 -22.00 -8.03
CA LYS A 793 33.34 -22.97 -7.01
C LYS A 793 32.14 -23.57 -6.28
N ILE A 794 32.24 -24.84 -5.92
CA ILE A 794 31.23 -25.54 -5.12
C ILE A 794 31.85 -25.97 -3.79
N PHE A 795 31.17 -25.63 -2.71
CA PHE A 795 31.49 -26.04 -1.35
C PHE A 795 30.32 -26.86 -0.83
N ILE A 796 30.59 -28.05 -0.31
CA ILE A 796 29.55 -28.90 0.26
C ILE A 796 29.96 -29.27 1.67
N LYS A 797 29.06 -29.07 2.64
CA LYS A 797 29.31 -29.42 4.04
C LYS A 797 28.10 -30.13 4.62
N LYS A 798 28.37 -31.25 5.31
CA LYS A 798 27.39 -31.87 6.20
C LYS A 798 27.29 -31.02 7.46
N THR A 799 26.10 -30.53 7.77
CA THR A 799 25.85 -29.68 8.95
C THR A 799 24.71 -30.26 9.77
N PRO A 800 24.84 -30.44 11.08
CA PRO A 800 23.73 -30.93 11.90
C PRO A 800 22.52 -30.00 11.77
N ASN A 801 21.30 -30.55 11.78
CA ASN A 801 20.05 -29.79 11.69
C ASN A 801 19.71 -29.04 13.00
N ARG A 802 20.68 -28.34 13.58
CA ARG A 802 20.51 -27.56 14.81
C ARG A 802 20.29 -26.10 14.45
N GLY A 803 19.14 -25.54 14.84
CA GLY A 803 18.72 -24.19 14.43
C GLY A 803 18.20 -24.08 13.00
N LYS A 804 17.76 -25.21 12.40
CA LYS A 804 17.28 -25.32 11.00
C LYS A 804 18.27 -24.71 10.01
N ASP A 805 17.80 -24.03 8.97
CA ASP A 805 18.63 -23.35 7.99
C ASP A 805 19.41 -22.16 8.58
N ILE A 806 18.99 -21.62 9.73
CA ILE A 806 19.61 -20.45 10.37
C ILE A 806 20.87 -20.83 11.14
N GLY A 807 20.87 -21.95 11.86
CA GLY A 807 22.05 -22.40 12.62
C GLY A 807 23.20 -22.78 11.70
N ALA A 808 22.92 -23.61 10.69
CA ALA A 808 23.89 -23.95 9.64
C ALA A 808 24.42 -22.69 8.94
N PHE A 809 23.58 -21.69 8.69
CA PHE A 809 24.03 -20.42 8.14
C PHE A 809 24.97 -19.70 9.12
N ILE A 810 24.47 -19.24 10.27
CA ILE A 810 25.17 -18.30 11.17
C ILE A 810 26.42 -18.92 11.82
N ILE A 811 26.35 -20.17 12.28
CA ILE A 811 27.41 -20.74 13.12
C ILE A 811 28.55 -21.28 12.26
N GLU A 812 28.22 -22.08 11.25
CA GLU A 812 29.22 -22.83 10.48
C GLU A 812 29.94 -21.99 9.42
N PHE A 813 29.34 -20.89 8.95
CA PHE A 813 29.84 -20.14 7.79
C PHE A 813 29.91 -18.64 7.96
N SER A 814 29.69 -18.10 9.16
CA SER A 814 29.83 -16.65 9.44
C SER A 814 31.17 -16.06 9.01
N GLN A 815 32.22 -16.87 8.94
CA GLN A 815 33.54 -16.46 8.47
C GLN A 815 33.68 -16.51 6.93
N PHE A 816 32.89 -17.36 6.25
CA PHE A 816 33.06 -17.68 4.83
C PHE A 816 32.52 -16.60 3.90
N TRP A 817 31.34 -16.06 4.19
CA TRP A 817 30.73 -15.03 3.33
C TRP A 817 31.29 -13.62 3.52
N LYS A 818 32.14 -13.37 4.54
CA LYS A 818 32.85 -12.09 4.70
C LYS A 818 33.72 -11.72 3.49
N ASN A 819 34.08 -12.73 2.68
CA ASN A 819 34.90 -12.58 1.48
C ASN A 819 34.08 -12.29 0.20
N TYR A 820 32.75 -12.14 0.33
CA TYR A 820 31.82 -11.94 -0.77
C TYR A 820 31.03 -10.66 -0.55
N GLU A 821 30.75 -9.94 -1.64
CA GLU A 821 30.05 -8.66 -1.59
C GLU A 821 28.53 -8.85 -1.60
N ILE A 822 28.06 -9.98 -2.14
CA ILE A 822 26.66 -10.35 -2.18
C ILE A 822 26.56 -11.83 -1.77
N ALA A 823 25.77 -12.11 -0.74
CA ALA A 823 25.42 -13.46 -0.31
C ALA A 823 23.90 -13.65 -0.42
N CYS A 824 23.48 -14.68 -1.14
CA CYS A 824 22.08 -15.09 -1.22
C CYS A 824 21.91 -16.40 -0.46
N LYS A 825 20.97 -16.46 0.48
CA LYS A 825 20.66 -17.66 1.26
C LYS A 825 19.29 -18.19 0.84
N ILE A 826 19.24 -19.46 0.48
CA ILE A 826 18.01 -20.16 0.13
C ILE A 826 17.97 -21.48 0.92
N HIS A 827 16.78 -21.93 1.30
CA HIS A 827 16.59 -23.22 1.94
C HIS A 827 15.42 -23.96 1.31
N THR A 828 15.44 -25.28 1.38
CA THR A 828 14.30 -26.11 0.97
C THR A 828 13.17 -26.00 2.00
N LYS A 829 11.93 -25.76 1.55
CA LYS A 829 10.74 -25.71 2.41
C LYS A 829 9.55 -26.37 1.74
N LYS A 830 8.78 -27.15 2.50
CA LYS A 830 7.51 -27.75 2.07
C LYS A 830 6.35 -27.18 2.91
N SER A 831 5.20 -26.97 2.26
CA SER A 831 3.95 -26.53 2.91
C SER A 831 2.91 -27.64 2.87
N LEU A 832 2.19 -27.83 3.98
CA LEU A 832 1.04 -28.74 4.08
C LEU A 832 -0.22 -28.23 3.40
N TYR A 833 -0.27 -26.94 3.07
CA TYR A 833 -1.40 -26.32 2.41
C TYR A 833 -1.03 -25.97 0.97
N ASN A 834 -2.03 -26.11 0.10
CA ASN A 834 -1.99 -25.55 -1.24
C ASN A 834 -1.98 -24.01 -1.15
N PRO A 835 -1.55 -23.31 -2.23
CA PRO A 835 -1.54 -21.84 -2.26
C PRO A 835 -2.90 -21.17 -2.02
N ASP A 836 -4.00 -21.91 -2.20
CA ASP A 836 -5.38 -21.47 -1.94
C ASP A 836 -5.83 -21.68 -0.48
N GLY A 837 -4.94 -22.19 0.38
CA GLY A 837 -5.23 -22.51 1.78
C GLY A 837 -5.92 -23.85 1.99
N SER A 838 -6.23 -24.61 0.93
CA SER A 838 -6.74 -25.97 1.09
C SER A 838 -5.66 -26.90 1.62
N PRO A 839 -5.99 -27.82 2.54
CA PRO A 839 -5.05 -28.84 3.00
C PRO A 839 -4.69 -29.76 1.82
N LYS A 840 -3.41 -30.08 1.66
CA LYS A 840 -2.96 -31.06 0.64
C LYS A 840 -3.39 -32.49 0.95
N VAL A 841 -3.91 -32.72 2.14
CA VAL A 841 -4.26 -34.01 2.71
C VAL A 841 -5.74 -33.97 3.09
N ASN A 842 -6.47 -35.03 2.73
CA ASN A 842 -7.88 -35.22 3.03
C ASN A 842 -8.11 -36.70 3.40
N THR A 843 -7.59 -37.08 4.57
CA THR A 843 -7.66 -38.44 5.09
C THR A 843 -9.06 -38.77 5.56
N ASP A 844 -9.61 -39.88 5.08
CA ASP A 844 -10.84 -40.46 5.59
C ASP A 844 -10.50 -41.41 6.74
N TRP A 845 -10.49 -40.87 7.96
CA TRP A 845 -10.13 -41.62 9.15
C TRP A 845 -11.03 -42.82 9.43
N PHE A 846 -12.26 -42.83 8.93
CA PHE A 846 -13.14 -43.99 9.06
C PHE A 846 -12.64 -45.16 8.21
N ASN A 847 -12.29 -44.89 6.95
CA ASN A 847 -11.72 -45.93 6.08
C ASN A 847 -10.35 -46.41 6.57
N GLU A 848 -9.53 -45.52 7.15
CA GLU A 848 -8.21 -45.90 7.67
C GLU A 848 -8.29 -46.72 8.96
N ALA A 849 -9.31 -46.50 9.81
CA ALA A 849 -9.44 -47.17 11.10
C ALA A 849 -10.11 -48.53 11.05
N PHE A 850 -10.98 -48.76 10.05
CA PHE A 850 -11.78 -49.96 9.95
C PHE A 850 -11.26 -50.93 8.88
N LYS A 851 -11.24 -52.21 9.23
CA LYS A 851 -10.98 -53.34 8.34
C LYS A 851 -12.15 -54.32 8.38
N THR A 852 -12.22 -55.22 7.39
CA THR A 852 -13.17 -56.32 7.42
C THR A 852 -12.71 -57.37 8.44
N GLY A 853 -13.57 -57.70 9.41
CA GLY A 853 -13.33 -58.78 10.38
C GLY A 853 -13.93 -60.09 9.89
N ILE A 854 -13.24 -61.21 10.13
CA ILE A 854 -13.67 -62.55 9.73
C ILE A 854 -13.99 -63.36 10.99
N ARG A 855 -15.11 -64.10 10.97
CA ARG A 855 -15.50 -65.00 12.05
C ARG A 855 -15.66 -66.42 11.53
N GLN A 856 -15.08 -67.38 12.25
CA GLN A 856 -15.13 -68.80 11.94
C GLN A 856 -15.50 -69.59 13.20
N ASN A 857 -16.29 -70.65 13.02
CA ASN A 857 -16.66 -71.55 14.10
C ASN A 857 -16.69 -72.98 13.55
N HIS A 858 -15.88 -73.85 14.16
CA HIS A 858 -15.75 -75.26 13.80
C HIS A 858 -16.08 -76.10 15.04
N ASN A 859 -17.14 -76.90 14.96
CA ASN A 859 -17.49 -77.86 16.00
C ASN A 859 -17.32 -79.28 15.47
N LEU A 860 -16.64 -80.12 16.23
CA LEU A 860 -16.52 -81.56 16.00
C LEU A 860 -17.09 -82.28 17.22
N ASN A 861 -18.10 -83.11 17.01
CA ASN A 861 -18.75 -83.85 18.09
C ASN A 861 -18.74 -85.35 17.81
N ILE A 862 -18.24 -86.14 18.76
CA ILE A 862 -18.13 -87.59 18.69
C ILE A 862 -18.92 -88.17 19.86
N TYR A 863 -19.96 -88.94 19.55
CA TYR A 863 -20.76 -89.65 20.54
C TYR A 863 -20.60 -91.16 20.36
N GLY A 864 -20.61 -91.90 21.46
CA GLY A 864 -20.48 -93.35 21.45
C GLY A 864 -20.85 -93.95 22.81
N GLY A 865 -21.10 -95.24 22.87
CA GLY A 865 -21.52 -95.91 24.10
C GLY A 865 -22.09 -97.30 23.88
N GLY A 866 -22.36 -98.00 24.99
CA GLY A 866 -23.07 -99.29 25.05
C GLY A 866 -24.20 -99.24 26.09
N GLU A 867 -24.83 -100.38 26.41
CA GLU A 867 -26.04 -100.41 27.26
C GLU A 867 -25.91 -99.76 28.65
N ARG A 868 -24.69 -99.68 29.20
CA ARG A 868 -24.44 -99.17 30.56
C ARG A 868 -23.46 -97.99 30.62
N ASN A 869 -22.94 -97.52 29.49
CA ASN A 869 -22.10 -96.32 29.46
C ASN A 869 -22.25 -95.56 28.14
N ASN A 870 -22.51 -94.25 28.21
CA ASN A 870 -22.60 -93.34 27.08
C ASN A 870 -21.65 -92.16 27.27
N TYR A 871 -20.78 -91.91 26.29
CA TYR A 871 -19.86 -90.78 26.28
C TYR A 871 -20.09 -89.86 25.08
N ASN A 872 -19.82 -88.57 25.29
CA ASN A 872 -19.88 -87.54 24.26
C ASN A 872 -18.67 -86.61 24.40
N ILE A 873 -17.85 -86.54 23.36
CA ILE A 873 -16.67 -85.68 23.27
C ILE A 873 -16.92 -84.61 22.20
N ALA A 874 -16.93 -83.35 22.60
CA ALA A 874 -17.05 -82.20 21.72
C ALA A 874 -15.76 -81.37 21.73
N LEU A 875 -15.29 -80.99 20.55
CA LEU A 875 -14.21 -80.04 20.33
C LEU A 875 -14.76 -78.85 19.54
N ASP A 876 -14.63 -77.65 20.09
CA ASP A 876 -15.05 -76.39 19.50
C ASP A 876 -13.83 -75.50 19.27
N TYR A 877 -13.69 -74.98 18.05
CA TYR A 877 -12.77 -73.88 17.73
C TYR A 877 -13.56 -72.69 17.21
N TYR A 878 -13.45 -71.57 17.91
CA TYR A 878 -14.05 -70.29 17.53
C TYR A 878 -12.94 -69.28 17.31
N SER A 879 -12.92 -68.66 16.14
CA SER A 879 -12.01 -67.57 15.81
C SER A 879 -12.80 -66.36 15.35
N GLN A 880 -12.45 -65.19 15.87
CA GLN A 880 -13.01 -63.92 15.45
C GLN A 880 -11.89 -62.91 15.32
N GLU A 881 -11.73 -62.35 14.12
CA GLU A 881 -10.92 -61.17 13.89
C GLU A 881 -11.80 -59.91 14.00
N GLY A 882 -11.31 -58.91 14.73
CA GLY A 882 -11.96 -57.63 14.90
C GLY A 882 -11.97 -56.77 13.63
N THR A 883 -12.87 -55.79 13.58
CA THR A 883 -13.03 -54.85 12.45
C THR A 883 -12.15 -53.60 12.56
N MET A 884 -11.24 -53.53 13.53
CA MET A 884 -10.35 -52.37 13.73
C MET A 884 -8.93 -52.70 13.28
N VAL A 885 -8.24 -51.74 12.68
CA VAL A 885 -6.82 -51.85 12.32
C VAL A 885 -5.96 -51.70 13.60
N GLY A 886 -4.98 -52.60 13.81
CA GLY A 886 -4.21 -52.71 15.05
C GLY A 886 -4.86 -53.67 16.06
N ALA A 887 -4.80 -53.34 17.36
CA ALA A 887 -5.48 -54.07 18.41
C ALA A 887 -7.01 -53.88 18.30
N GLY A 888 -7.76 -54.96 18.37
CA GLY A 888 -9.21 -54.96 18.16
C GLY A 888 -9.78 -56.24 18.73
N PRO A 889 -11.10 -56.43 18.85
CA PRO A 889 -11.64 -57.54 19.61
C PRO A 889 -11.42 -58.86 18.86
N ASN A 890 -10.22 -59.41 18.97
CA ASN A 890 -9.81 -60.67 18.40
C ASN A 890 -10.01 -61.74 19.48
N LEU A 891 -10.61 -62.87 19.12
CA LEU A 891 -10.86 -63.95 20.04
C LEU A 891 -10.62 -65.29 19.35
N ASP A 892 -9.62 -66.01 19.82
CA ASP A 892 -9.44 -67.42 19.52
C ASP A 892 -9.79 -68.24 20.75
N ARG A 893 -10.74 -69.16 20.61
CA ARG A 893 -11.17 -70.03 21.72
C ARG A 893 -11.26 -71.47 21.28
N TYR A 894 -10.57 -72.32 22.04
CA TYR A 894 -10.65 -73.76 21.96
C TYR A 894 -11.43 -74.27 23.16
N THR A 895 -12.45 -75.09 22.95
CA THR A 895 -13.19 -75.73 24.03
C THR A 895 -13.25 -77.24 23.79
N ALA A 896 -12.87 -78.01 24.79
CA ALA A 896 -13.03 -79.45 24.81
C ALA A 896 -14.04 -79.80 25.90
N ARG A 897 -15.07 -80.58 25.55
CA ARG A 897 -16.08 -81.06 26.47
C ARG A 897 -16.15 -82.58 26.40
N ILE A 898 -16.07 -83.22 27.55
CA ILE A 898 -16.28 -84.67 27.70
C ILE A 898 -17.45 -84.84 28.65
N ASN A 899 -18.49 -85.52 28.22
CA ASN A 899 -19.58 -85.96 29.09
C ASN A 899 -19.59 -87.48 29.09
N ASP A 900 -19.74 -88.09 30.26
CA ASP A 900 -19.82 -89.54 30.43
C ASP A 900 -20.97 -89.85 31.40
N ASN A 901 -21.84 -90.78 30.99
CA ASN A 901 -22.99 -91.22 31.76
C ASN A 901 -22.93 -92.74 31.91
N MET A 902 -22.63 -93.21 33.12
CA MET A 902 -22.38 -94.61 33.42
C MET A 902 -23.38 -95.14 34.46
N ASP A 903 -23.99 -96.28 34.17
CA ASP A 903 -24.90 -96.99 35.07
C ASP A 903 -24.20 -98.22 35.66
N VAL A 904 -23.89 -98.20 36.96
CA VAL A 904 -23.19 -99.28 37.68
C VAL A 904 -24.04 -99.76 38.85
N LYS A 905 -24.78 -100.86 38.64
CA LYS A 905 -25.69 -101.46 39.64
C LYS A 905 -26.67 -100.41 40.20
N PHE A 906 -26.58 -100.11 41.49
CA PHE A 906 -27.41 -99.17 42.22
C PHE A 906 -26.91 -97.72 42.14
N ILE A 907 -25.88 -97.42 41.33
CA ILE A 907 -25.30 -96.07 41.18
C ILE A 907 -25.35 -95.63 39.71
N LYS A 908 -25.90 -94.44 39.45
CA LYS A 908 -25.75 -93.74 38.16
C LYS A 908 -24.80 -92.58 38.31
N ILE A 909 -23.76 -92.58 37.49
CA ILE A 909 -22.69 -91.58 37.51
C ILE A 909 -22.83 -90.74 36.24
N LYS A 910 -22.91 -89.42 36.40
CA LYS A 910 -22.82 -88.47 35.28
C LYS A 910 -21.64 -87.55 35.52
N THR A 911 -20.70 -87.51 34.60
CA THR A 911 -19.56 -86.60 34.67
C THR A 911 -19.53 -85.69 33.45
N SER A 912 -19.15 -84.44 33.66
CA SER A 912 -18.92 -83.46 32.60
C SER A 912 -17.64 -82.70 32.90
N ILE A 913 -16.69 -82.78 31.98
CA ILE A 913 -15.42 -82.05 32.03
C ILE A 913 -15.44 -81.08 30.85
N VAL A 914 -15.31 -79.79 31.14
CA VAL A 914 -15.17 -78.73 30.13
C VAL A 914 -13.85 -78.04 30.37
N TYR A 915 -12.96 -78.11 29.39
CA TYR A 915 -11.78 -77.27 29.31
C TYR A 915 -11.98 -76.22 28.22
N SER A 916 -11.66 -74.97 28.52
CA SER A 916 -11.66 -73.89 27.55
C SER A 916 -10.36 -73.10 27.68
N HIS A 917 -9.68 -72.90 26.56
CA HIS A 917 -8.58 -71.96 26.42
C HIS A 917 -9.03 -70.84 25.49
N SER A 918 -8.91 -69.59 25.93
CA SER A 918 -9.16 -68.44 25.06
C SER A 918 -8.01 -67.46 25.10
N ASP A 919 -7.59 -67.04 23.91
CA ASP A 919 -6.71 -65.90 23.65
C ASP A 919 -7.60 -64.73 23.18
N GLN A 920 -7.66 -63.68 23.99
CA GLN A 920 -8.53 -62.54 23.74
C GLN A 920 -7.72 -61.25 23.71
N ASP A 921 -7.72 -60.60 22.54
CA ASP A 921 -7.25 -59.23 22.35
C ASP A 921 -8.45 -58.29 22.53
N ASN A 922 -8.43 -57.44 23.55
CA ASN A 922 -9.57 -56.58 23.88
C ASN A 922 -9.55 -55.26 23.10
N MET A 923 -10.73 -54.68 22.83
CA MET A 923 -10.82 -53.33 22.24
C MET A 923 -10.11 -52.29 23.12
N SER A 924 -9.31 -51.45 22.48
CA SER A 924 -8.58 -50.37 23.12
C SER A 924 -9.51 -49.28 23.70
N TYR A 925 -9.26 -48.94 24.96
CA TYR A 925 -9.85 -47.85 25.75
C TYR A 925 -11.39 -47.77 25.73
N SER A 926 -12.07 -48.77 26.30
CA SER A 926 -13.50 -48.62 26.64
C SER A 926 -13.67 -47.93 28.00
N ASN A 927 -13.98 -46.64 27.97
CA ASN A 927 -14.60 -45.86 29.05
C ASN A 927 -13.86 -45.77 30.41
N ALA A 928 -13.40 -44.56 30.73
CA ALA A 928 -13.06 -44.03 32.06
C ALA A 928 -11.89 -44.69 32.82
N ASN A 929 -10.77 -43.98 32.87
CA ASN A 929 -9.74 -44.08 33.92
C ASN A 929 -9.13 -45.47 34.18
N GLU A 930 -8.80 -46.24 33.15
CA GLU A 930 -7.83 -47.34 33.33
C GLU A 930 -6.44 -46.74 33.58
N TRP A 931 -6.01 -46.78 34.85
CA TRP A 931 -4.71 -46.35 35.32
C TRP A 931 -3.60 -47.23 34.72
N VAL A 932 -3.20 -46.92 33.49
CA VAL A 932 -1.87 -47.29 33.00
C VAL A 932 -0.91 -46.35 33.73
N GLN A 933 -0.11 -46.89 34.66
CA GLN A 933 0.90 -46.11 35.39
C GLN A 933 1.81 -45.38 34.39
N GLY A 934 1.68 -44.05 34.30
CA GLY A 934 2.47 -43.19 33.41
C GLY A 934 1.70 -42.46 32.30
N ARG A 935 0.36 -42.34 32.37
CA ARG A 935 -0.40 -41.45 31.46
C ARG A 935 -1.49 -40.67 32.21
N TYR A 936 -1.27 -39.37 32.45
CA TYR A 936 -2.28 -38.49 33.05
C TYR A 936 -3.08 -37.72 31.97
N GLY A 937 -4.40 -37.93 31.91
CA GLY A 937 -5.35 -37.06 31.18
C GLY A 937 -6.48 -37.79 30.46
N ASP A 938 -7.58 -37.06 30.17
CA ASP A 938 -8.74 -37.54 29.41
C ASP A 938 -8.35 -37.96 27.99
N GLN A 939 -8.06 -39.25 27.79
CA GLN A 939 -7.86 -39.83 26.47
C GLN A 939 -9.21 -40.28 25.90
N ASN A 940 -9.52 -39.81 24.69
CA ASN A 940 -10.74 -40.22 24.00
C ASN A 940 -10.61 -41.68 23.53
N PRO A 941 -11.64 -42.52 23.69
CA PRO A 941 -11.67 -43.85 23.10
C PRO A 941 -11.30 -43.82 21.62
N ILE A 942 -10.62 -44.85 21.11
CA ILE A 942 -10.17 -44.93 19.72
C ILE A 942 -11.27 -44.53 18.73
N MET A 943 -12.48 -45.05 18.97
CA MET A 943 -13.66 -44.77 18.15
C MET A 943 -14.05 -43.28 18.15
N ALA A 944 -14.01 -42.62 19.30
CA ALA A 944 -14.27 -41.18 19.41
C ALA A 944 -13.15 -40.38 18.73
N SER A 945 -11.91 -40.83 18.88
CA SER A 945 -10.74 -40.18 18.29
C SER A 945 -10.76 -40.23 16.75
N VAL A 946 -11.21 -41.33 16.14
CA VAL A 946 -11.42 -41.44 14.68
C VAL A 946 -12.45 -40.43 14.17
N LEU A 947 -13.51 -40.14 14.94
CA LEU A 947 -14.57 -39.22 14.55
C LEU A 947 -14.18 -37.73 14.67
N ILE A 948 -13.27 -37.40 15.59
CA ILE A 948 -12.86 -36.00 15.84
C ILE A 948 -11.55 -35.62 15.15
N LEU A 949 -10.80 -36.59 14.61
CA LEU A 949 -9.55 -36.31 13.91
C LEU A 949 -9.81 -35.51 12.63
N PRO A 950 -9.14 -34.36 12.45
CA PRO A 950 -9.33 -33.57 11.25
C PRO A 950 -8.77 -34.31 10.02
N PRO A 951 -9.45 -34.23 8.87
CA PRO A 951 -9.00 -34.89 7.63
C PRO A 951 -7.70 -34.30 7.06
N THR A 952 -7.21 -33.21 7.65
CA THR A 952 -5.99 -32.53 7.25
C THR A 952 -4.71 -33.19 7.78
N ILE A 953 -4.83 -34.18 8.68
CA ILE A 953 -3.72 -34.98 9.19
C ILE A 953 -3.53 -36.19 8.26
N LYS A 954 -2.29 -36.50 7.89
CA LYS A 954 -1.97 -37.66 7.04
C LYS A 954 -2.18 -38.97 7.80
N ALA A 955 -2.76 -39.97 7.13
CA ALA A 955 -2.81 -41.34 7.61
C ALA A 955 -1.41 -41.89 7.95
N TYR A 956 -1.36 -42.90 8.81
CA TYR A 956 -0.13 -43.59 9.19
C TYR A 956 0.56 -44.21 7.96
N ASP A 957 1.90 -44.14 7.93
CA ASP A 957 2.73 -44.59 6.81
C ASP A 957 4.02 -45.23 7.35
N GLU A 958 4.11 -46.56 7.32
CA GLU A 958 5.23 -47.34 7.88
C GLU A 958 6.59 -46.96 7.26
N SER A 959 6.61 -46.50 6.01
CA SER A 959 7.85 -46.12 5.30
C SER A 959 8.54 -44.88 5.87
N THR A 960 7.84 -44.18 6.78
CA THR A 960 8.32 -42.96 7.44
C THR A 960 8.71 -43.18 8.90
N TRP A 961 8.73 -44.43 9.37
CA TRP A 961 9.15 -44.81 10.71
C TRP A 961 10.67 -44.59 10.89
N VAL A 962 11.08 -43.83 11.91
CA VAL A 962 12.50 -43.46 12.15
C VAL A 962 12.98 -43.80 13.57
N LEU A 963 12.26 -44.64 14.32
CA LEU A 963 12.72 -45.09 15.63
C LEU A 963 13.64 -46.29 15.46
N ASP A 964 14.94 -46.01 15.27
CA ASP A 964 16.02 -47.00 15.27
C ASP A 964 16.28 -47.52 16.71
N ASP A 965 15.42 -48.39 17.26
CA ASP A 965 15.59 -49.28 18.44
C ASP A 965 16.35 -48.76 19.70
N LYS A 966 16.57 -47.45 19.82
CA LYS A 966 17.28 -46.79 20.92
C LYS A 966 16.51 -45.52 21.24
N LEU A 967 15.90 -45.45 22.41
CA LEU A 967 15.38 -44.21 22.98
C LEU A 967 16.52 -43.50 23.73
N PRO A 968 17.11 -42.40 23.23
CA PRO A 968 17.97 -41.53 24.04
C PRO A 968 17.08 -40.50 24.76
N ALA A 969 17.55 -39.98 25.89
CA ALA A 969 16.84 -38.95 26.66
C ALA A 969 16.45 -37.75 25.77
N ALA A 970 15.16 -37.39 25.81
CA ALA A 970 14.51 -36.49 24.85
C ALA A 970 14.81 -34.98 25.03
N THR A 971 15.97 -34.60 25.57
CA THR A 971 16.34 -33.18 25.72
C THR A 971 16.91 -32.55 24.43
N GLU A 972 17.14 -33.34 23.37
CA GLU A 972 17.80 -32.86 22.15
C GLU A 972 16.91 -32.74 20.89
N TYR A 973 15.61 -33.09 20.94
CA TYR A 973 14.73 -33.02 19.77
C TYR A 973 13.41 -32.28 20.04
N LYS A 974 13.21 -31.14 19.36
CA LYS A 974 11.89 -30.51 19.19
C LYS A 974 11.24 -31.07 17.93
N TYR A 975 10.31 -32.01 18.08
CA TYR A 975 9.54 -32.52 16.95
C TYR A 975 8.61 -31.43 16.39
N ASP A 976 8.80 -31.08 15.12
CA ASP A 976 7.78 -30.36 14.34
C ASP A 976 6.64 -31.36 14.09
N SER A 977 5.48 -31.08 14.67
CA SER A 977 4.25 -31.87 14.61
C SER A 977 3.61 -31.86 13.21
N TYR A 978 4.25 -32.54 12.27
CA TYR A 978 3.66 -32.89 10.98
C TYR A 978 3.81 -34.39 10.72
N GLY A 979 2.75 -35.14 11.04
CA GLY A 979 2.56 -36.54 10.65
C GLY A 979 2.45 -37.54 11.81
N PHE A 980 3.07 -37.26 12.95
CA PHE A 980 3.22 -38.23 14.04
C PHE A 980 3.12 -37.47 15.35
N GLY A 981 1.92 -37.16 15.84
CA GLY A 981 1.86 -36.57 17.17
C GLY A 981 2.39 -37.59 18.15
N THR A 982 3.63 -37.41 18.55
CA THR A 982 4.27 -37.98 19.72
C THR A 982 5.05 -36.81 20.28
N TYR A 983 4.58 -36.24 21.38
CA TYR A 983 5.36 -35.29 22.16
C TYR A 983 5.63 -35.93 23.52
N TYR A 984 6.91 -35.97 23.90
CA TYR A 984 7.38 -36.43 25.20
C TYR A 984 7.43 -35.20 26.11
N ASP A 985 6.66 -35.20 27.19
CA ASP A 985 6.76 -34.14 28.21
C ASP A 985 7.83 -34.52 29.22
N ASP A 986 8.94 -33.81 29.19
CA ASP A 986 10.08 -33.95 30.08
C ASP A 986 9.77 -33.54 31.53
N VAL A 987 8.67 -32.84 31.80
CA VAL A 987 8.22 -32.49 33.16
C VAL A 987 7.52 -33.66 33.85
N HIS A 988 6.81 -34.50 33.09
CA HIS A 988 5.97 -35.59 33.64
C HIS A 988 6.41 -37.00 33.21
N GLY A 989 7.28 -37.14 32.21
CA GLY A 989 7.71 -38.42 31.66
C GLY A 989 6.71 -39.05 30.69
N ASP A 990 5.73 -38.28 30.21
CA ASP A 990 4.56 -38.81 29.49
C ASP A 990 4.75 -38.75 27.96
N ILE A 991 4.45 -39.87 27.28
CA ILE A 991 4.34 -39.95 25.81
C ILE A 991 2.89 -39.66 25.41
N ARG A 992 2.65 -38.55 24.70
CA ARG A 992 1.33 -38.26 24.09
C ARG A 992 1.31 -38.57 22.60
N VAL A 993 0.64 -39.67 22.23
CA VAL A 993 0.39 -40.04 20.83
C VAL A 993 -0.90 -39.35 20.33
N THR A 994 -0.90 -38.73 19.14
CA THR A 994 -2.11 -38.14 18.52
C THR A 994 -2.61 -38.92 17.30
N ASN A 995 -1.83 -39.89 16.79
CA ASN A 995 -2.27 -40.78 15.73
C ASN A 995 -2.82 -42.07 16.34
N VAL A 996 -4.14 -42.19 16.27
CA VAL A 996 -4.91 -43.25 16.92
C VAL A 996 -4.57 -44.64 16.38
N LEU A 997 -4.26 -44.74 15.08
CA LEU A 997 -3.91 -46.02 14.45
C LEU A 997 -2.55 -46.52 14.89
N LEU A 998 -1.60 -45.61 15.03
CA LEU A 998 -0.28 -45.94 15.57
C LEU A 998 -0.40 -46.40 17.02
N GLU A 999 -1.14 -45.66 17.85
CA GLU A 999 -1.37 -46.04 19.24
C GLU A 999 -2.02 -47.42 19.35
N ASN A 1000 -3.04 -47.70 18.54
CA ASN A 1000 -3.70 -48.99 18.53
C ASN A 1000 -2.83 -50.15 18.04
N SER A 1001 -1.86 -49.86 17.18
CA SER A 1001 -0.98 -50.89 16.59
C SER A 1001 0.24 -51.20 17.46
N LEU A 1002 0.58 -50.31 18.40
CA LEU A 1002 1.71 -50.48 19.33
C LEU A 1002 1.32 -51.17 20.64
N VAL A 1003 0.05 -51.11 21.03
CA VAL A 1003 -0.43 -51.71 22.29
C VAL A 1003 -0.86 -53.15 22.02
N LYS A 1004 -0.40 -54.08 22.86
CA LYS A 1004 -0.82 -55.48 22.83
C LYS A 1004 -1.51 -55.81 24.15
N ARG A 1005 -2.84 -55.99 24.14
CA ARG A 1005 -3.65 -56.29 25.34
C ARG A 1005 -4.27 -57.67 25.26
N ASN A 1006 -3.46 -58.68 25.58
CA ASN A 1006 -3.89 -60.06 25.45
C ASN A 1006 -4.22 -60.65 26.83
N ALA A 1007 -5.43 -61.16 27.01
CA ALA A 1007 -5.80 -61.99 28.14
C ALA A 1007 -5.88 -63.45 27.72
N LEU A 1008 -4.95 -64.27 28.25
CA LEU A 1008 -5.02 -65.71 28.14
C LEU A 1008 -5.86 -66.27 29.29
N VAL A 1009 -6.94 -66.95 28.96
CA VAL A 1009 -7.86 -67.51 29.97
C VAL A 1009 -7.96 -69.02 29.78
N ASP A 1010 -7.55 -69.75 30.81
CA ASP A 1010 -7.73 -71.19 30.93
C ASP A 1010 -8.82 -71.48 31.96
N ARG A 1011 -9.88 -72.15 31.54
CA ARG A 1011 -10.97 -72.58 32.42
C ARG A 1011 -11.16 -74.07 32.37
N ILE A 1012 -11.16 -74.71 33.55
CA ILE A 1012 -11.56 -76.10 33.74
C ILE A 1012 -12.79 -76.13 34.64
N LEU A 1013 -13.87 -76.70 34.14
CA LEU A 1013 -15.08 -77.01 34.90
C LEU A 1013 -15.28 -78.52 34.90
N VAL A 1014 -15.28 -79.13 36.08
CA VAL A 1014 -15.63 -80.54 36.27
C VAL A 1014 -16.90 -80.59 37.09
N THR A 1015 -17.93 -81.27 36.59
CA THR A 1015 -19.14 -81.59 37.34
C THR A 1015 -19.33 -83.09 37.38
N GLY A 1016 -19.77 -83.58 38.53
CA GLY A 1016 -20.08 -84.99 38.77
C GLY A 1016 -21.40 -85.10 39.51
N SER A 1017 -22.28 -85.98 39.07
CA SER A 1017 -23.53 -86.31 39.72
C SER A 1017 -23.57 -87.80 39.98
N PHE A 1018 -23.84 -88.19 41.22
CA PHE A 1018 -23.97 -89.58 41.65
C PHE A 1018 -25.38 -89.77 42.19
N ASN A 1019 -26.21 -90.52 41.46
CA ASN A 1019 -27.53 -90.95 41.89
C ASN A 1019 -27.39 -92.37 42.45
N VAL A 1020 -27.60 -92.53 43.76
CA VAL A 1020 -27.51 -93.82 44.45
C VAL A 1020 -28.91 -94.25 44.85
N ASP A 1021 -29.35 -95.42 44.41
CA ASP A 1021 -30.54 -96.08 44.93
C ASP A 1021 -30.21 -96.74 46.26
N LEU A 1022 -30.60 -96.11 47.36
CA LEU A 1022 -30.26 -96.57 48.72
C LEU A 1022 -30.97 -97.88 49.09
N ILE A 1023 -32.15 -98.13 48.51
CA ILE A 1023 -32.93 -99.36 48.76
C ILE A 1023 -32.24 -100.53 48.06
N GLU A 1024 -31.86 -100.36 46.79
CA GLU A 1024 -31.10 -101.38 46.05
C GLU A 1024 -29.69 -101.59 46.65
N MET A 1025 -29.05 -100.53 47.18
CA MET A 1025 -27.73 -100.60 47.83
C MET A 1025 -27.70 -101.52 49.05
N VAL A 1026 -28.75 -101.53 49.88
CA VAL A 1026 -28.84 -102.42 51.06
C VAL A 1026 -29.35 -103.83 50.73
N GLY A 1027 -29.46 -104.18 49.44
CA GLY A 1027 -29.81 -105.52 48.97
C GLY A 1027 -31.31 -105.81 48.92
N SER A 1028 -32.18 -104.82 49.13
CA SER A 1028 -33.64 -104.96 49.07
C SER A 1028 -34.16 -104.44 47.74
N LYS A 1029 -34.77 -105.28 46.90
CA LYS A 1029 -35.39 -104.85 45.63
C LYS A 1029 -36.90 -104.66 45.83
N SER A 1030 -37.38 -103.42 45.78
CA SER A 1030 -38.80 -103.09 45.79
C SER A 1030 -39.23 -102.57 44.41
N SER A 1031 -40.33 -103.09 43.86
CA SER A 1031 -40.87 -102.63 42.56
C SER A 1031 -41.65 -101.31 42.66
N ASN A 1032 -42.06 -100.94 43.88
CA ASN A 1032 -43.00 -99.84 44.10
C ASN A 1032 -42.42 -98.74 45.01
N SER A 1033 -41.19 -98.89 45.48
CA SER A 1033 -40.54 -97.94 46.38
C SER A 1033 -39.09 -97.76 45.99
N LYS A 1034 -38.70 -96.51 45.73
CA LYS A 1034 -37.34 -96.11 45.36
C LYS A 1034 -36.89 -94.99 46.30
N LEU A 1035 -35.66 -95.04 46.78
CA LEU A 1035 -35.06 -93.96 47.58
C LEU A 1035 -33.75 -93.55 46.95
N ASP A 1036 -33.81 -92.50 46.13
CA ASP A 1036 -32.67 -91.96 45.42
C ASP A 1036 -31.95 -90.88 46.24
N TYR A 1037 -30.67 -91.06 46.49
CA TYR A 1037 -29.79 -90.00 46.99
C TYR A 1037 -28.95 -89.43 45.85
N ASN A 1038 -29.08 -88.13 45.60
CA ASN A 1038 -28.34 -87.42 44.56
C ASN A 1038 -27.23 -86.56 45.17
N LEU A 1039 -25.98 -86.94 44.95
CA LEU A 1039 -24.82 -86.11 45.28
C LEU A 1039 -24.34 -85.39 44.02
N ASN A 1040 -24.37 -84.06 44.04
CA ASN A 1040 -23.83 -83.23 42.96
C ASN A 1040 -22.57 -82.52 43.44
N MET A 1041 -21.49 -82.64 42.68
CA MET A 1041 -20.21 -82.00 42.94
C MET A 1041 -19.80 -81.18 41.72
N SER A 1042 -19.23 -80.00 41.94
CA SER A 1042 -18.69 -79.17 40.87
C SER A 1042 -17.44 -78.45 41.32
N VAL A 1043 -16.41 -78.47 40.48
CA VAL A 1043 -15.17 -77.71 40.67
C VAL A 1043 -14.95 -76.86 39.44
N ASN A 1044 -14.86 -75.54 39.62
CA ASN A 1044 -14.55 -74.59 38.56
C ASN A 1044 -13.26 -73.87 38.91
N ARG A 1045 -12.26 -73.98 38.05
CA ARG A 1045 -11.00 -73.23 38.18
C ARG A 1045 -10.79 -72.43 36.90
N THR A 1046 -10.62 -71.12 37.06
CA THR A 1046 -10.27 -70.22 35.96
C THR A 1046 -8.94 -69.56 36.30
N ASN A 1047 -7.94 -69.77 35.46
CA ASN A 1047 -6.67 -69.07 35.54
C ASN A 1047 -6.66 -68.02 34.44
N VAL A 1048 -6.42 -66.77 34.82
CA VAL A 1048 -6.31 -65.64 33.88
C VAL A 1048 -4.88 -65.14 33.93
N LYS A 1049 -4.25 -65.02 32.77
CA LYS A 1049 -2.97 -64.36 32.61
C LYS A 1049 -3.15 -63.16 31.69
N ASP A 1050 -3.10 -61.99 32.30
CA ASP A 1050 -3.13 -60.71 31.58
C ASP A 1050 -1.70 -60.38 31.10
N LEU A 1051 -1.54 -60.16 29.79
CA LEU A 1051 -0.29 -59.81 29.12
C LEU A 1051 -0.31 -58.36 28.58
N THR A 1052 -1.27 -57.54 29.04
CA THR A 1052 -1.47 -56.13 28.68
C THR A 1052 -0.32 -55.21 29.02
#